data_AF-A0A0D3GM13-F1
#
_entry.id   AF-A0A0D3GM13-F1
#
_cell.length_a   1.000
_cell.length_b   1.000
_cell.length_c   1.000
_cell.angle_alpha   90.00
_cell.angle_beta   90.00
_cell.angle_gamma   90.00
#
_symmetry.space_group_name_H-M   'P 1'
#
loop_
_entity.id
_entity.type
_entity.pdbx_description
1 polymer ?
#
loop_
_entity_poly.entity_id
_entity_poly.type
_entity_poly.pdbx_seq_one_letter_code
_entity_poly.pdbx_strand_id
1 'polypeptide(L)'
;MGREKLRKQRSGRLIETLKMERVRTILTHRYPYPHEHSRHLMIAVFAIWLFFVSSDNLQTLIMKLDKNFKWWSMYIAWIFLAALYHLPSFQSMGLDLRMNLSLFLTIYISSLIFLIVFHVIFLGLWYLGLVSRMAEKKPEMLTIIQNCAVISIACCVLYSHCGNKTITRDKSIDRRTASWVAFSLWKKHDDNSLISKLLRMHKFKEQICSSWFAPVGSASDYPLLSKWAIYEEKRSYFALKLPNGWWVFGLDQALHGDIDVYQFKFFAELCQQKVGESDSVILITHEPNWLLDWYWGDKTGTNVEYLIREYLKGRCKLRMAGDLHHYMRHSFIESKEPVHVQHLLVNGCGGAFLHPTHVFENFREFYGNKYETKIAYPSYDDSSKIALGNILKFRRKNWQFDVIGGFVYFVLVFSMFPQCDSFRILREDSWADRVNSFFTAMWNVVFEILEHSYVSLAGVVTLLMVSFFFVPTKLSRRRRALLGFLHAVAHLTSALILMLLMELAIEICIRNNLLATSGYHTLYEWYRKVESEHFPDPTGLRTRLEQWTLGLYPACIKYLMSAFDIPEVMAVTRSTICRKGIESLPRGGAIIYYVCVFLYFWVLSTPVVSLVFGSYLYICINWFHIHFDEAFSSLRIANYKAFTRFHIKKNGDLEVFTFAVDKVPKDWMLDPDWDMEPKEPFQMSYTRKFPSKWRAASGSDPTNAVRIVDHFVIPRTPPDSPTSGSAS
;
A
#
# COMPACT_ATOMS: atom_id res chain seq x y z
N MET A 1 -16.96 34.23 -56.59
CA MET A 1 -16.31 33.14 -55.85
C MET A 1 -16.21 33.54 -54.39
N GLY A 2 -17.24 33.21 -53.61
CA GLY A 2 -17.47 33.74 -52.26
C GLY A 2 -16.96 32.81 -51.17
N ARG A 3 -16.22 33.38 -50.21
CA ARG A 3 -15.80 32.73 -48.96
C ARG A 3 -16.89 32.92 -47.90
N GLU A 4 -17.24 31.80 -47.26
CA GLU A 4 -18.15 31.67 -46.13
C GLU A 4 -17.77 32.56 -44.95
N LYS A 5 -18.76 33.31 -44.45
CA LYS A 5 -18.81 33.83 -43.08
C LYS A 5 -19.90 33.08 -42.33
N LEU A 6 -19.51 32.11 -41.51
CA LEU A 6 -20.39 31.43 -40.57
C LEU A 6 -20.90 32.42 -39.51
N ARG A 7 -22.22 32.61 -39.53
CA ARG A 7 -23.02 33.50 -38.68
C ARG A 7 -23.23 32.81 -37.32
N LYS A 8 -22.91 33.50 -36.23
CA LYS A 8 -23.30 33.16 -34.85
C LYS A 8 -24.81 32.91 -34.77
N GLN A 9 -25.23 31.68 -34.48
CA GLN A 9 -26.61 31.37 -34.12
C GLN A 9 -26.71 31.16 -32.60
N ARG A 10 -27.61 31.94 -31.97
CA ARG A 10 -27.87 31.97 -30.52
C ARG A 10 -28.41 30.61 -30.05
N SER A 11 -27.65 29.88 -29.25
CA SER A 11 -28.15 28.76 -28.44
C SER A 11 -28.81 29.30 -27.18
N GLY A 12 -30.08 29.66 -27.30
CA GLY A 12 -30.92 30.06 -26.16
C GLY A 12 -32.38 29.84 -26.51
N ARG A 13 -32.86 28.58 -26.39
CA ARG A 13 -34.28 28.20 -26.24
C ARG A 13 -34.61 26.69 -26.24
N LEU A 14 -33.65 25.79 -25.94
CA LEU A 14 -33.91 24.34 -25.96
C LEU A 14 -33.58 23.62 -24.65
N ILE A 15 -33.58 24.33 -23.51
CA ILE A 15 -33.45 23.74 -22.16
C ILE A 15 -34.82 23.65 -21.45
N GLU A 16 -35.88 24.27 -21.98
CA GLU A 16 -37.19 24.37 -21.30
C GLU A 16 -38.16 23.20 -21.55
N THR A 17 -37.82 22.21 -22.40
CA THR A 17 -38.74 21.10 -22.74
C THR A 17 -38.41 19.75 -22.11
N LEU A 18 -37.37 19.63 -21.29
CA LEU A 18 -37.08 18.40 -20.55
C LEU A 18 -37.83 18.38 -19.20
N LYS A 19 -39.07 17.88 -19.20
CA LYS A 19 -39.77 17.44 -17.99
C LYS A 19 -39.10 16.17 -17.44
N MET A 20 -37.97 16.34 -16.77
CA MET A 20 -37.50 15.43 -15.73
C MET A 20 -37.41 16.21 -14.43
N GLU A 21 -38.37 16.03 -13.53
CA GLU A 21 -38.19 16.45 -12.13
C GLU A 21 -37.10 15.57 -11.49
N ARG A 22 -35.82 15.87 -11.76
CA ARG A 22 -34.67 15.24 -11.10
C ARG A 22 -33.58 16.26 -10.78
N VAL A 23 -33.01 16.08 -9.58
CA VAL A 23 -32.03 16.88 -8.85
C VAL A 23 -32.62 18.11 -8.14
N ARG A 24 -33.22 17.89 -6.97
CA ARG A 24 -33.45 18.96 -5.97
C ARG A 24 -32.10 19.31 -5.34
N THR A 25 -31.54 20.44 -5.76
CA THR A 25 -30.46 21.24 -5.15
C THR A 25 -29.38 20.47 -4.39
N ILE A 26 -28.20 20.29 -5.01
CA ILE A 26 -26.96 19.96 -4.28
C ILE A 26 -26.46 21.24 -3.60
N LEU A 27 -26.28 21.22 -2.28
CA LEU A 27 -25.78 22.37 -1.52
C LEU A 27 -24.27 22.23 -1.29
N THR A 28 -23.48 23.22 -1.75
CA THR A 28 -22.04 23.35 -1.47
C THR A 28 -21.73 24.81 -1.07
N HIS A 29 -21.19 25.06 0.13
CA HIS A 29 -20.83 26.43 0.59
C HIS A 29 -19.43 26.86 0.11
N ARG A 30 -19.08 28.16 0.14
CA ARG A 30 -17.72 28.69 -0.08
C ARG A 30 -17.15 29.25 1.24
N TYR A 31 -15.97 28.82 1.69
CA TYR A 31 -15.26 29.43 2.82
C TYR A 31 -13.78 29.60 2.42
N PRO A 32 -13.15 30.76 2.66
CA PRO A 32 -11.71 30.96 2.45
C PRO A 32 -10.89 30.50 3.67
N TYR A 33 -9.73 29.88 3.42
CA TYR A 33 -8.81 29.32 4.44
C TYR A 33 -7.98 30.44 5.13
N PRO A 34 -7.74 30.43 6.47
CA PRO A 34 -7.11 31.56 7.17
C PRO A 34 -5.57 31.61 7.05
N HIS A 35 -5.01 32.81 6.90
CA HIS A 35 -3.63 33.09 6.45
C HIS A 35 -2.56 33.30 7.57
N GLU A 36 -2.91 33.25 8.86
CA GLU A 36 -2.05 33.71 9.97
C GLU A 36 -0.88 32.76 10.31
N HIS A 37 -1.02 31.44 10.13
CA HIS A 37 0.01 30.45 10.52
C HIS A 37 1.22 30.36 9.55
N SER A 38 1.15 31.01 8.38
CA SER A 38 2.23 31.02 7.37
C SER A 38 3.47 31.83 7.78
N ARG A 39 3.35 32.69 8.80
CA ARG A 39 4.39 33.65 9.21
C ARG A 39 5.59 32.99 9.92
N HIS A 40 5.34 31.96 10.73
CA HIS A 40 6.38 31.30 11.53
C HIS A 40 7.14 30.23 10.73
N LEU A 41 6.46 29.57 9.79
CA LEU A 41 7.07 28.56 8.90
C LEU A 41 8.08 29.17 7.93
N MET A 42 7.78 30.35 7.37
CA MET A 42 8.72 31.05 6.48
C MET A 42 9.99 31.49 7.21
N ILE A 43 9.90 31.90 8.48
CA ILE A 43 11.06 32.24 9.30
C ILE A 43 11.92 31.00 9.58
N ALA A 44 11.29 29.86 9.89
CA ALA A 44 11.99 28.60 10.12
C ALA A 44 12.68 28.09 8.84
N VAL A 45 12.01 28.15 7.69
CA VAL A 45 12.58 27.74 6.39
C VAL A 45 13.70 28.68 5.97
N PHE A 46 13.58 29.99 6.18
CA PHE A 46 14.64 30.94 5.88
C PHE A 46 15.86 30.77 6.81
N ALA A 47 15.63 30.43 8.08
CA ALA A 47 16.70 30.11 9.03
C ALA A 47 17.40 28.79 8.69
N ILE A 48 16.64 27.76 8.26
CA ILE A 48 17.19 26.47 7.78
C ILE A 48 17.98 26.69 6.49
N TRP A 49 17.46 27.49 5.56
CA TRP A 49 18.17 27.82 4.32
C TRP A 49 19.48 28.57 4.58
N LEU A 50 19.49 29.56 5.49
CA LEU A 50 20.72 30.25 5.93
C LEU A 50 21.71 29.30 6.61
N PHE A 51 21.22 28.34 7.40
CA PHE A 51 22.06 27.34 8.05
C PHE A 51 22.77 26.41 7.04
N PHE A 52 22.08 26.01 5.97
CA PHE A 52 22.66 25.12 4.94
C PHE A 52 23.53 25.86 3.92
N VAL A 53 23.22 27.11 3.57
CA VAL A 53 24.07 27.94 2.68
C VAL A 53 25.38 28.35 3.36
N SER A 54 25.43 28.36 4.70
CA SER A 54 26.63 28.64 5.49
C SER A 54 27.61 27.44 5.60
N SER A 55 27.32 26.27 5.00
CA SER A 55 28.06 25.04 5.28
C SER A 55 29.51 25.01 4.78
N ASP A 56 29.93 25.91 3.89
CA ASP A 56 31.33 26.04 3.48
C ASP A 56 32.25 26.45 4.65
N ASN A 57 31.72 27.12 5.69
CA ASN A 57 32.48 27.42 6.91
C ASN A 57 32.50 26.27 7.93
N LEU A 58 31.64 25.25 7.78
CA LEU A 58 31.58 24.13 8.71
C LEU A 58 32.73 23.14 8.47
N GLN A 59 33.18 22.97 7.24
CA GLN A 59 34.30 22.08 6.91
C GLN A 59 35.62 22.60 7.52
N THR A 60 35.80 23.93 7.53
CA THR A 60 36.93 24.62 8.18
C THR A 60 36.86 24.57 9.71
N LEU A 61 35.64 24.54 10.27
CA LEU A 61 35.41 24.40 11.71
C LEU A 61 35.58 22.95 12.19
N ILE A 62 35.11 21.98 11.41
CA ILE A 62 35.24 20.53 11.66
C ILE A 62 36.71 20.09 11.64
N MET A 63 37.53 20.62 10.72
CA MET A 63 38.97 20.33 10.71
C MET A 63 39.72 20.87 11.94
N LYS A 64 39.17 21.86 12.66
CA LYS A 64 39.78 22.42 13.89
C LYS A 64 39.30 21.78 15.19
N LEU A 65 38.26 20.94 15.16
CA LEU A 65 37.57 20.40 16.36
C LEU A 65 37.76 18.89 16.56
N ASP A 66 38.96 18.40 16.22
CA ASP A 66 39.32 16.97 16.08
C ASP A 66 39.52 16.18 17.39
N LYS A 67 38.99 16.63 18.55
CA LYS A 67 39.19 15.86 19.80
C LYS A 67 37.96 15.52 20.64
N ASN A 68 36.76 16.01 20.31
CA ASN A 68 35.56 15.69 21.11
C ASN A 68 34.26 15.53 20.28
N PHE A 69 34.39 15.06 19.02
CA PHE A 69 33.30 14.94 18.06
C PHE A 69 32.14 14.03 18.50
N LYS A 70 32.40 13.01 19.35
CA LYS A 70 31.37 12.05 19.77
C LYS A 70 30.39 12.60 20.82
N TRP A 71 30.82 13.48 21.72
CA TRP A 71 29.96 13.94 22.83
C TRP A 71 29.08 15.13 22.47
N TRP A 72 29.58 16.05 21.64
CA TRP A 72 28.82 17.22 21.21
C TRP A 72 27.77 16.91 20.13
N SER A 73 28.07 15.99 19.20
CA SER A 73 27.06 15.53 18.23
C SER A 73 25.88 14.84 18.91
N MET A 74 26.14 14.09 19.99
CA MET A 74 25.10 13.46 20.80
C MET A 74 24.25 14.50 21.57
N TYR A 75 24.87 15.54 22.13
CA TYR A 75 24.15 16.62 22.81
C TYR A 75 23.31 17.49 21.86
N ILE A 76 23.83 17.80 20.68
CA ILE A 76 23.11 18.57 19.65
C ILE A 76 21.96 17.73 19.08
N ALA A 77 22.20 16.44 18.80
CA ALA A 77 21.15 15.53 18.37
C ALA A 77 20.08 15.36 19.45
N TRP A 78 20.47 15.28 20.73
CA TRP A 78 19.54 15.18 21.85
C TRP A 78 18.73 16.46 22.07
N ILE A 79 19.34 17.65 21.98
CA ILE A 79 18.62 18.93 22.05
C ILE A 79 17.69 19.12 20.84
N PHE A 80 18.09 18.67 19.65
CA PHE A 80 17.25 18.71 18.45
C PHE A 80 16.07 17.74 18.55
N LEU A 81 16.30 16.54 19.09
CA LEU A 81 15.23 15.56 19.35
C LEU A 81 14.29 16.04 20.46
N ALA A 82 14.81 16.66 21.52
CA ALA A 82 14.03 17.27 22.59
C ALA A 82 13.21 18.47 22.07
N ALA A 83 13.78 19.31 21.20
CA ALA A 83 13.04 20.40 20.56
C ALA A 83 11.92 19.90 19.65
N LEU A 84 12.16 18.84 18.86
CA LEU A 84 11.14 18.17 18.05
C LEU A 84 10.06 17.49 18.91
N TYR A 85 10.42 16.96 20.08
CA TYR A 85 9.50 16.30 21.01
C TYR A 85 8.66 17.29 21.82
N HIS A 86 9.18 18.51 22.07
CA HIS A 86 8.48 19.59 22.78
C HIS A 86 7.75 20.57 21.84
N LEU A 87 7.90 20.45 20.52
CA LEU A 87 7.03 21.12 19.55
C LEU A 87 5.61 20.55 19.70
N PRO A 88 4.57 21.36 19.96
CA PRO A 88 3.21 20.85 19.97
C PRO A 88 2.93 20.17 18.63
N SER A 89 2.22 19.04 18.66
CA SER A 89 1.87 18.28 17.46
C SER A 89 1.42 19.23 16.35
N PHE A 90 2.03 19.18 15.17
CA PHE A 90 1.73 20.07 14.03
C PHE A 90 0.23 20.14 13.66
N GLN A 91 -0.58 19.17 14.14
CA GLN A 91 -2.05 19.15 14.10
C GLN A 91 -2.76 20.26 14.90
N SER A 92 -2.21 20.74 16.02
CA SER A 92 -2.84 21.83 16.80
C SER A 92 -2.66 23.20 16.14
N MET A 93 -1.87 23.27 15.06
CA MET A 93 -1.56 24.49 14.29
C MET A 93 -2.17 24.50 12.88
N GLY A 94 -2.99 23.50 12.50
CA GLY A 94 -3.75 23.50 11.25
C GLY A 94 -2.93 23.46 9.95
N LEU A 95 -1.66 22.99 10.02
CA LEU A 95 -0.78 22.86 8.87
C LEU A 95 -0.81 21.41 8.33
N ASP A 96 -1.47 21.20 7.18
CA ASP A 96 -1.35 19.95 6.42
C ASP A 96 -0.08 20.00 5.57
N LEU A 97 1.04 19.52 6.14
CA LEU A 97 2.33 19.37 5.44
C LEU A 97 2.37 18.10 4.58
N ARG A 98 1.27 17.77 3.89
CA ARG A 98 1.32 16.81 2.78
C ARG A 98 2.12 17.44 1.64
N MET A 99 3.45 17.34 1.71
CA MET A 99 4.29 17.58 0.55
C MET A 99 3.81 16.64 -0.55
N ASN A 100 3.24 17.21 -1.61
CA ASN A 100 2.59 16.43 -2.66
C ASN A 100 3.66 15.55 -3.32
N LEU A 101 3.75 14.28 -2.88
CA LEU A 101 4.87 13.39 -3.13
C LEU A 101 5.12 13.22 -4.63
N SER A 102 4.05 13.25 -5.43
CA SER A 102 4.10 13.22 -6.88
C SER A 102 4.83 14.42 -7.48
N LEU A 103 4.56 15.64 -7.01
CA LEU A 103 5.21 16.86 -7.48
C LEU A 103 6.68 16.89 -7.07
N PHE A 104 6.97 16.54 -5.81
CA PHE A 104 8.35 16.42 -5.31
C PHE A 104 9.14 15.42 -6.15
N LEU A 105 8.60 14.22 -6.35
CA LEU A 105 9.27 13.16 -7.11
C LEU A 105 9.47 13.55 -8.59
N THR A 106 8.51 14.26 -9.19
CA THR A 106 8.60 14.71 -10.58
C THR A 106 9.70 15.76 -10.75
N ILE A 107 9.76 16.77 -9.87
CA ILE A 107 10.80 17.81 -9.91
C ILE A 107 12.17 17.19 -9.59
N TYR A 108 12.22 16.28 -8.62
CA TYR A 108 13.44 15.59 -8.22
C TYR A 108 14.01 14.72 -9.34
N ILE A 109 13.20 13.85 -9.95
CA ILE A 109 13.64 12.96 -11.03
C ILE A 109 14.01 13.77 -12.29
N SER A 110 13.22 14.78 -12.66
CA SER A 110 13.55 15.61 -13.83
C SER A 110 14.85 16.40 -13.63
N SER A 111 15.06 16.97 -12.44
CA SER A 111 16.32 17.67 -12.10
C SER A 111 17.51 16.72 -12.08
N LEU A 112 17.33 15.50 -11.56
CA LEU A 112 18.37 14.47 -11.53
C LEU A 112 18.77 14.04 -12.95
N ILE A 113 17.82 13.78 -13.83
CA ILE A 113 18.08 13.41 -15.23
C ILE A 113 18.84 14.54 -15.93
N PHE A 114 18.38 15.78 -15.78
CA PHE A 114 19.00 16.92 -16.46
C PHE A 114 20.43 17.16 -16.00
N LEU A 115 20.68 17.11 -14.69
CA LEU A 115 22.03 17.30 -14.12
C LEU A 115 22.96 16.12 -14.42
N ILE A 116 22.46 14.89 -14.50
CA ILE A 116 23.25 13.74 -14.96
C ILE A 116 23.65 13.92 -16.43
N VAL A 117 22.74 14.34 -17.30
CA VAL A 117 23.06 14.61 -18.72
C VAL A 117 24.14 15.69 -18.84
N PHE A 118 24.01 16.80 -18.10
CA PHE A 118 25.04 17.83 -18.06
C PHE A 118 26.38 17.32 -17.51
N HIS A 119 26.35 16.45 -16.49
CA HIS A 119 27.56 15.84 -15.93
C HIS A 119 28.26 14.91 -16.94
N VAL A 120 27.49 14.13 -17.71
CA VAL A 120 28.02 13.27 -18.79
C VAL A 120 28.60 14.10 -19.93
N ILE A 121 27.92 15.18 -20.34
CA ILE A 121 28.43 16.12 -21.35
C ILE A 121 29.74 16.76 -20.87
N PHE A 122 29.79 17.20 -19.61
CA PHE A 122 30.98 17.78 -18.99
C PHE A 122 32.15 16.79 -18.97
N LEU A 123 31.92 15.53 -18.58
CA LEU A 123 32.92 14.47 -18.63
C LEU A 123 33.40 14.18 -20.06
N GLY A 124 32.49 14.19 -21.03
CA GLY A 124 32.81 14.02 -22.45
C GLY A 124 33.67 15.17 -23.00
N LEU A 125 33.31 16.42 -22.69
CA LEU A 125 34.09 17.61 -23.08
C LEU A 125 35.46 17.67 -22.38
N TRP A 126 35.54 17.18 -21.15
CA TRP A 126 36.80 17.02 -20.42
C TRP A 126 37.69 15.94 -21.05
N TYR A 127 37.13 14.79 -21.46
CA TYR A 127 37.86 13.74 -22.16
C TYR A 127 38.40 14.20 -23.53
N LEU A 128 37.63 15.06 -24.22
CA LEU A 128 38.02 15.69 -25.48
C LEU A 128 39.01 16.87 -25.31
N GLY A 129 39.40 17.22 -24.07
CA GLY A 129 40.40 18.24 -23.79
C GLY A 129 39.93 19.69 -23.98
N LEU A 130 38.61 19.91 -24.12
CA LEU A 130 38.01 21.23 -24.39
C LEU A 130 37.73 22.06 -23.12
N VAL A 131 37.92 21.48 -21.93
CA VAL A 131 37.67 22.11 -20.63
C VAL A 131 38.91 22.00 -19.74
N SER A 132 39.33 23.11 -19.11
CA SER A 132 40.62 23.20 -18.39
C SER A 132 40.71 22.23 -17.20
N ARG A 133 41.92 21.71 -16.93
CA ARG A 133 42.25 20.77 -15.83
C ARG A 133 42.16 21.38 -14.42
N MET A 134 41.63 22.60 -14.24
CA MET A 134 41.64 23.30 -12.93
C MET A 134 40.61 22.79 -11.90
N ALA A 135 39.73 21.84 -12.25
CA ALA A 135 38.86 21.19 -11.27
C ALA A 135 39.55 19.96 -10.67
N GLU A 136 40.40 20.16 -9.66
CA GLU A 136 41.11 19.06 -8.96
C GLU A 136 40.18 18.08 -8.21
N LYS A 137 38.89 18.38 -8.04
CA LYS A 137 37.92 17.48 -7.44
C LYS A 137 36.74 17.19 -8.38
N LYS A 138 36.49 15.90 -8.61
CA LYS A 138 35.29 15.41 -9.29
C LYS A 138 34.06 15.83 -8.46
N PRO A 139 32.98 16.35 -9.07
CA PRO A 139 31.72 16.52 -8.36
C PRO A 139 31.23 15.13 -7.91
N GLU A 140 31.08 14.93 -6.60
CA GLU A 140 30.55 13.67 -6.08
C GLU A 140 29.07 13.57 -6.46
N MET A 141 28.64 12.40 -6.94
CA MET A 141 27.23 12.14 -7.27
C MET A 141 26.28 12.44 -6.10
N LEU A 142 26.79 12.35 -4.87
CA LEU A 142 26.06 12.68 -3.65
C LEU A 142 25.65 14.16 -3.59
N THR A 143 26.50 15.09 -4.06
CA THR A 143 26.21 16.53 -4.08
C THR A 143 25.11 16.87 -5.09
N ILE A 144 25.08 16.17 -6.24
CA ILE A 144 24.01 16.32 -7.24
C ILE A 144 22.68 15.85 -6.64
N ILE A 145 22.67 14.69 -5.99
CA ILE A 145 21.49 14.13 -5.32
C ILE A 145 20.96 15.08 -4.22
N GLN A 146 21.85 15.60 -3.37
CA GLN A 146 21.49 16.55 -2.32
C GLN A 146 20.91 17.86 -2.88
N ASN A 147 21.55 18.44 -3.89
CA ASN A 147 21.06 19.67 -4.52
C ASN A 147 19.72 19.48 -5.22
N CYS A 148 19.51 18.35 -5.90
CA CYS A 148 18.21 17.99 -6.46
C CYS A 148 17.11 17.92 -5.39
N ALA A 149 17.41 17.33 -4.23
CA ALA A 149 16.46 17.24 -3.12
C ALA A 149 16.12 18.63 -2.56
N VAL A 150 17.13 19.49 -2.35
CA VAL A 150 16.94 20.86 -1.85
C VAL A 150 16.12 21.71 -2.83
N ILE A 151 16.43 21.65 -4.13
CA ILE A 151 15.67 22.37 -5.17
C ILE A 151 14.21 21.89 -5.19
N SER A 152 13.99 20.57 -5.11
CA SER A 152 12.64 20.00 -5.14
C SER A 152 11.82 20.41 -3.92
N ILE A 153 12.44 20.43 -2.73
CA ILE A 153 11.80 20.94 -1.51
C ILE A 153 11.47 22.42 -1.67
N ALA A 154 12.43 23.24 -2.14
CA ALA A 154 12.21 24.67 -2.34
C ALA A 154 11.07 24.96 -3.33
N CYS A 155 11.02 24.25 -4.47
CA CYS A 155 9.97 24.40 -5.47
C CYS A 155 8.60 23.95 -4.95
N CYS A 156 8.52 22.83 -4.23
CA CYS A 156 7.27 22.35 -3.62
C CYS A 156 6.74 23.33 -2.57
N VAL A 157 7.63 23.87 -1.73
CA VAL A 157 7.30 24.89 -0.74
C VAL A 157 6.80 26.15 -1.44
N LEU A 158 7.46 26.61 -2.50
CA LEU A 158 7.07 27.81 -3.25
C LEU A 158 5.70 27.65 -3.94
N TYR A 159 5.44 26.48 -4.55
CA TYR A 159 4.18 26.17 -5.23
C TYR A 159 3.01 26.09 -4.25
N SER A 160 3.19 25.36 -3.15
CA SER A 160 2.22 25.28 -2.05
C SER A 160 1.93 26.67 -1.45
N HIS A 161 2.92 27.57 -1.47
CA HIS A 161 2.80 28.91 -0.89
C HIS A 161 2.17 29.97 -1.81
N CYS A 162 2.37 29.90 -3.14
CA CYS A 162 1.75 30.84 -4.09
C CYS A 162 0.32 30.44 -4.52
N GLY A 163 0.01 29.14 -4.61
CA GLY A 163 -1.32 28.62 -5.00
C GLY A 163 -1.74 28.95 -6.46
N ASN A 164 -2.79 28.28 -6.96
CA ASN A 164 -3.36 28.55 -8.29
C ASN A 164 -4.27 29.81 -8.25
N LYS A 165 -3.72 31.00 -8.51
CA LYS A 165 -4.54 32.20 -8.74
C LYS A 165 -5.03 32.27 -10.19
N THR A 166 -6.30 31.96 -10.44
CA THR A 166 -6.99 32.35 -11.69
C THR A 166 -7.46 33.81 -11.57
N ILE A 167 -6.90 34.73 -12.36
CA ILE A 167 -7.43 36.10 -12.48
C ILE A 167 -8.72 36.06 -13.29
N THR A 168 -9.82 36.54 -12.72
CA THR A 168 -11.04 36.88 -13.46
C THR A 168 -10.71 37.94 -14.51
N ARG A 169 -11.01 37.61 -15.76
CA ARG A 169 -10.73 38.39 -16.96
C ARG A 169 -11.57 39.67 -16.98
N ASP A 170 -11.17 40.67 -16.20
CA ASP A 170 -11.72 42.02 -16.32
C ASP A 170 -10.69 43.08 -15.89
N LYS A 171 -9.78 43.38 -16.82
CA LYS A 171 -9.17 44.70 -17.09
C LYS A 171 -8.03 44.49 -18.10
N SER A 172 -8.14 45.15 -19.24
CA SER A 172 -7.08 45.29 -20.24
C SER A 172 -5.85 45.93 -19.58
N ILE A 173 -4.83 45.12 -19.28
CA ILE A 173 -3.53 45.65 -18.88
C ILE A 173 -2.74 45.94 -20.16
N ASP A 174 -2.50 47.23 -20.38
CA ASP A 174 -1.76 47.81 -21.48
C ASP A 174 -0.30 47.30 -21.50
N ARG A 175 0.19 46.97 -22.69
CA ARG A 175 1.43 46.22 -22.95
C ARG A 175 2.71 47.01 -22.65
N ARG A 176 2.59 48.23 -22.12
CA ARG A 176 3.70 49.13 -21.76
C ARG A 176 4.23 48.95 -20.33
N THR A 177 3.51 48.24 -19.45
CA THR A 177 3.90 48.12 -18.02
C THR A 177 5.04 47.12 -17.76
N ALA A 178 5.25 46.15 -18.67
CA ALA A 178 6.30 45.14 -18.50
C ALA A 178 7.73 45.71 -18.64
N SER A 179 7.91 46.76 -19.45
CA SER A 179 9.23 47.38 -19.64
C SER A 179 9.62 48.36 -18.53
N TRP A 180 8.66 48.82 -17.72
CA TRP A 180 8.90 49.82 -16.67
C TRP A 180 9.33 49.20 -15.33
N VAL A 181 8.99 47.93 -15.09
CA VAL A 181 9.33 47.22 -13.84
C VAL A 181 10.79 46.75 -13.82
N ALA A 182 11.36 46.38 -14.97
CA ALA A 182 12.77 45.99 -15.06
C ALA A 182 13.73 47.17 -14.80
N PHE A 183 13.29 48.40 -15.07
CA PHE A 183 14.14 49.59 -14.94
C PHE A 183 14.06 50.27 -13.56
N SER A 184 13.08 49.93 -12.71
CA SER A 184 12.91 50.56 -11.39
C SER A 184 13.75 49.91 -10.27
N LEU A 185 14.40 48.78 -10.52
CA LEU A 185 15.26 48.09 -9.55
C LEU A 185 16.69 48.65 -9.50
N TRP A 186 17.05 49.56 -10.42
CA TRP A 186 18.43 50.02 -10.57
C TRP A 186 18.65 51.53 -10.42
N LYS A 187 17.67 52.28 -9.91
CA LYS A 187 17.85 53.69 -9.53
C LYS A 187 17.92 53.83 -8.01
N LYS A 188 19.06 54.31 -7.51
CA LYS A 188 19.42 54.46 -6.10
C LYS A 188 18.94 55.81 -5.54
N HIS A 189 18.71 55.83 -4.21
CA HIS A 189 18.33 56.92 -3.29
C HIS A 189 16.82 57.29 -3.27
N ASP A 190 16.12 57.37 -2.14
CA ASP A 190 16.53 57.66 -0.76
C ASP A 190 15.80 56.82 0.32
N ASP A 191 16.44 56.80 1.49
CA ASP A 191 16.05 56.30 2.81
C ASP A 191 14.57 55.97 3.06
N ASN A 192 14.26 54.67 3.10
CA ASN A 192 13.56 54.09 4.25
C ASN A 192 13.64 52.55 4.22
N SER A 193 14.02 52.02 5.38
CA SER A 193 14.50 50.66 5.66
C SER A 193 13.77 49.50 4.96
N LEU A 194 14.55 48.47 4.61
CA LEU A 194 14.14 47.12 4.18
C LEU A 194 13.04 46.52 5.09
N ILE A 195 13.02 46.95 6.36
CA ILE A 195 12.06 46.57 7.41
C ILE A 195 10.64 47.06 7.08
N SER A 196 10.47 48.24 6.48
CA SER A 196 9.16 48.74 6.06
C SER A 196 8.56 47.95 4.88
N LYS A 197 9.42 47.41 3.99
CA LYS A 197 9.02 46.47 2.94
C LYS A 197 8.70 45.08 3.50
N LEU A 198 9.41 44.64 4.54
CA LEU A 198 9.12 43.40 5.26
C LEU A 198 7.77 43.46 6.00
N LEU A 199 7.38 44.64 6.50
CA LEU A 199 6.11 44.88 7.20
C LEU A 199 4.87 44.91 6.29
N ARG A 200 5.02 45.11 4.97
CA ARG A 200 3.92 45.03 3.96
C ARG A 200 4.07 43.80 3.05
N MET A 201 4.21 42.62 3.67
CA MET A 201 4.41 41.33 2.99
C MET A 201 3.32 40.96 1.97
N HIS A 202 2.08 41.48 2.07
CA HIS A 202 1.02 41.18 1.10
C HIS A 202 1.31 41.75 -0.30
N LYS A 203 1.90 42.96 -0.39
CA LYS A 203 2.31 43.54 -1.68
C LYS A 203 3.53 42.84 -2.27
N PHE A 204 4.45 42.40 -1.40
CA PHE A 204 5.63 41.64 -1.79
C PHE A 204 5.29 40.23 -2.30
N LYS A 205 4.33 39.54 -1.65
CA LYS A 205 3.77 38.26 -2.11
C LYS A 205 3.16 38.36 -3.51
N GLU A 206 2.33 39.38 -3.76
CA GLU A 206 1.74 39.58 -5.10
C GLU A 206 2.78 39.96 -6.15
N GLN A 207 3.78 40.77 -5.80
CA GLN A 207 4.89 41.11 -6.71
C GLN A 207 5.75 39.89 -7.07
N ILE A 208 6.08 39.01 -6.12
CA ILE A 208 6.88 37.80 -6.38
C ILE A 208 6.07 36.78 -7.16
N CYS A 209 4.85 36.44 -6.73
CA CYS A 209 4.06 35.43 -7.44
C CYS A 209 3.63 35.92 -8.84
N SER A 210 3.46 37.23 -9.09
CA SER A 210 3.14 37.78 -10.43
C SER A 210 4.34 38.00 -11.35
N SER A 211 5.56 38.09 -10.81
CA SER A 211 6.78 38.25 -11.62
C SER A 211 7.41 36.92 -12.01
N TRP A 212 7.25 35.88 -11.19
CA TRP A 212 7.84 34.55 -11.42
C TRP A 212 6.90 33.55 -12.12
N PHE A 213 5.58 33.72 -12.02
CA PHE A 213 4.61 32.87 -12.72
C PHE A 213 3.90 33.65 -13.84
N ALA A 214 4.14 33.26 -15.09
CA ALA A 214 3.38 33.75 -16.24
C ALA A 214 1.91 33.28 -16.19
N PRO A 215 0.96 34.02 -16.80
CA PRO A 215 -0.45 33.66 -16.80
C PRO A 215 -0.69 32.28 -17.44
N VAL A 216 -1.46 31.44 -16.76
CA VAL A 216 -1.83 30.09 -17.19
C VAL A 216 -2.97 30.19 -18.23
N GLY A 217 -2.79 29.61 -19.41
CA GLY A 217 -3.73 29.63 -20.54
C GLY A 217 -4.97 28.75 -20.35
N SER A 218 -5.79 28.63 -21.39
CA SER A 218 -7.02 27.83 -21.38
C SER A 218 -6.70 26.33 -21.41
N ALA A 219 -7.63 25.48 -20.97
CA ALA A 219 -7.47 24.02 -20.87
C ALA A 219 -7.15 23.28 -22.21
N SER A 220 -7.19 23.98 -23.34
CA SER A 220 -6.72 23.50 -24.65
C SER A 220 -5.20 23.47 -24.78
N ASP A 221 -4.48 24.20 -23.93
CA ASP A 221 -3.08 24.56 -24.16
C ASP A 221 -2.10 23.63 -23.41
N TYR A 222 -2.60 22.65 -22.63
CA TYR A 222 -1.77 21.81 -21.75
C TYR A 222 -1.80 20.30 -22.10
N PRO A 223 -0.63 19.60 -22.03
CA PRO A 223 -0.52 18.16 -22.21
C PRO A 223 -1.33 17.34 -21.19
N LEU A 224 -1.64 16.08 -21.55
CA LEU A 224 -2.52 15.17 -20.82
C LEU A 224 -2.16 14.99 -19.32
N LEU A 225 -0.86 14.97 -18.99
CA LEU A 225 -0.37 14.80 -17.60
C LEU A 225 -0.69 16.01 -16.69
N SER A 226 -0.75 17.22 -17.24
CA SER A 226 -1.06 18.43 -16.48
C SER A 226 -2.55 18.53 -16.12
N LYS A 227 -3.43 17.86 -16.87
CA LYS A 227 -4.88 17.83 -16.59
C LYS A 227 -5.20 17.02 -15.33
N TRP A 228 -4.35 16.05 -14.97
CA TRP A 228 -4.50 15.24 -13.77
C TRP A 228 -4.12 15.99 -12.49
N ALA A 229 -3.26 17.01 -12.58
CA ALA A 229 -2.79 17.81 -11.44
C ALA A 229 -3.66 19.04 -11.12
N ILE A 230 -4.55 19.47 -12.03
CA ILE A 230 -5.23 20.78 -11.97
C ILE A 230 -6.75 20.66 -11.74
N TYR A 231 -7.37 19.51 -12.05
CA TYR A 231 -8.79 19.30 -11.77
C TYR A 231 -8.99 18.61 -10.41
N GLU A 232 -8.82 19.37 -9.33
CA GLU A 232 -9.40 19.04 -8.04
C GLU A 232 -10.94 18.99 -8.16
N GLU A 233 -11.51 17.88 -7.71
CA GLU A 233 -12.94 17.74 -7.46
C GLU A 233 -13.37 18.85 -6.48
N LYS A 234 -14.41 19.63 -6.82
CA LYS A 234 -14.61 20.95 -6.17
C LYS A 234 -14.88 20.89 -4.65
N ARG A 235 -15.32 19.76 -4.07
CA ARG A 235 -15.35 19.37 -2.62
C ARG A 235 -15.65 17.87 -2.49
N SER A 236 -15.13 17.21 -1.45
CA SER A 236 -15.27 15.76 -1.19
C SER A 236 -16.54 15.35 -0.41
N TYR A 237 -17.29 16.30 0.15
CA TYR A 237 -18.52 16.06 0.91
C TYR A 237 -19.72 16.81 0.30
N PHE A 238 -20.94 16.30 0.53
CA PHE A 238 -22.16 16.89 -0.04
C PHE A 238 -23.41 16.64 0.80
N ALA A 239 -24.45 17.45 0.57
CA ALA A 239 -25.80 17.21 1.06
C ALA A 239 -26.82 17.32 -0.07
N LEU A 240 -27.77 16.38 -0.12
CA LEU A 240 -28.83 16.31 -1.13
C LEU A 240 -30.20 16.25 -0.45
N LYS A 241 -31.11 17.15 -0.84
CA LYS A 241 -32.51 17.09 -0.41
C LYS A 241 -33.32 16.21 -1.36
N LEU A 242 -33.91 15.15 -0.83
CA LEU A 242 -34.77 14.23 -1.56
C LEU A 242 -36.27 14.56 -1.33
N PRO A 243 -37.19 13.97 -2.12
CA PRO A 243 -38.62 14.08 -1.87
C PRO A 243 -39.02 13.54 -0.49
N ASN A 244 -40.22 13.93 -0.04
CA ASN A 244 -40.86 13.40 1.18
C ASN A 244 -40.05 13.55 2.48
N GLY A 245 -39.26 14.62 2.59
CA GLY A 245 -38.51 14.94 3.82
C GLY A 245 -37.23 14.11 4.01
N TRP A 246 -36.74 13.44 2.97
CA TRP A 246 -35.48 12.71 3.03
C TRP A 246 -34.28 13.58 2.67
N TRP A 247 -33.14 13.30 3.30
CA TRP A 247 -31.85 13.91 3.01
C TRP A 247 -30.76 12.85 2.90
N VAL A 248 -29.75 13.11 2.08
CA VAL A 248 -28.52 12.32 2.00
C VAL A 248 -27.34 13.20 2.34
N PHE A 249 -26.56 12.81 3.34
CA PHE A 249 -25.31 13.46 3.73
C PHE A 249 -24.15 12.54 3.36
N GLY A 250 -23.31 12.96 2.42
CA GLY A 250 -22.04 12.32 2.11
C GLY A 250 -20.92 13.02 2.87
N LEU A 251 -20.37 12.34 3.87
CA LEU A 251 -19.26 12.84 4.68
C LEU A 251 -17.93 12.36 4.10
N ASP A 252 -16.91 13.20 4.19
CA ASP A 252 -15.53 12.82 3.91
C ASP A 252 -14.74 12.79 5.24
N GLN A 253 -14.28 11.59 5.60
CA GLN A 253 -13.54 11.32 6.84
C GLN A 253 -12.03 11.45 6.67
N ALA A 254 -11.56 11.86 5.48
CA ALA A 254 -10.16 11.96 5.11
C ALA A 254 -9.37 10.69 5.49
N LEU A 255 -8.07 10.82 5.76
CA LEU A 255 -7.25 9.72 6.31
C LEU A 255 -7.21 9.72 7.85
N HIS A 256 -8.14 10.42 8.51
CA HIS A 256 -8.13 10.62 9.96
C HIS A 256 -9.34 9.99 10.67
N GLY A 257 -10.21 9.29 9.94
CA GLY A 257 -11.37 8.61 10.50
C GLY A 257 -12.42 9.56 11.10
N ASP A 258 -12.39 10.85 10.76
CA ASP A 258 -13.34 11.85 11.25
C ASP A 258 -13.48 13.04 10.30
N ILE A 259 -14.55 13.82 10.48
CA ILE A 259 -14.80 15.03 9.70
C ILE A 259 -14.07 16.23 10.31
N ASP A 260 -13.56 17.12 9.47
CA ASP A 260 -12.95 18.36 9.93
C ASP A 260 -13.97 19.37 10.47
N VAL A 261 -13.47 20.42 11.12
CA VAL A 261 -14.31 21.47 11.75
C VAL A 261 -15.17 22.22 10.74
N TYR A 262 -14.71 22.41 9.49
CA TYR A 262 -15.46 23.12 8.46
C TYR A 262 -16.61 22.27 7.91
N GLN A 263 -16.35 20.98 7.68
CA GLN A 263 -17.35 20.01 7.27
C GLN A 263 -18.39 19.84 8.39
N PHE A 264 -17.95 19.71 9.63
CA PHE A 264 -18.84 19.69 10.79
C PHE A 264 -19.75 20.92 10.83
N LYS A 265 -19.16 22.13 10.74
CA LYS A 265 -19.92 23.40 10.74
C LYS A 265 -20.95 23.44 9.62
N PHE A 266 -20.59 23.00 8.41
CA PHE A 266 -21.52 22.95 7.27
C PHE A 266 -22.75 22.07 7.56
N PHE A 267 -22.55 20.84 8.05
CA PHE A 267 -23.67 19.95 8.34
C PHE A 267 -24.46 20.40 9.58
N ALA A 268 -23.80 20.94 10.60
CA ALA A 268 -24.43 21.52 11.78
C ALA A 268 -25.39 22.67 11.42
N GLU A 269 -24.92 23.64 10.63
CA GLU A 269 -25.74 24.75 10.13
C GLU A 269 -26.89 24.24 9.25
N LEU A 270 -26.64 23.25 8.40
CA LEU A 270 -27.68 22.65 7.56
C LEU A 270 -28.77 21.99 8.39
N CYS A 271 -28.39 21.23 9.43
CA CYS A 271 -29.30 20.56 10.37
C CYS A 271 -30.18 21.53 11.16
N GLN A 272 -29.68 22.74 11.44
CA GLN A 272 -30.40 23.79 12.17
C GLN A 272 -31.28 24.65 11.27
N GLN A 273 -30.81 24.97 10.06
CA GLN A 273 -31.48 25.96 9.20
C GLN A 273 -32.42 25.35 8.16
N LYS A 274 -32.18 24.10 7.71
CA LYS A 274 -32.87 23.54 6.54
C LYS A 274 -33.48 22.16 6.73
N VAL A 275 -32.89 21.30 7.55
CA VAL A 275 -33.45 19.98 7.85
C VAL A 275 -34.57 20.17 8.87
N GLY A 276 -35.79 19.80 8.51
CA GLY A 276 -36.94 19.89 9.40
C GLY A 276 -36.85 18.90 10.58
N GLU A 277 -37.73 19.07 11.57
CA GLU A 277 -37.76 18.18 12.75
C GLU A 277 -38.27 16.77 12.40
N SER A 278 -39.20 16.66 11.44
CA SER A 278 -39.74 15.40 10.93
C SER A 278 -38.99 14.86 9.69
N ASP A 279 -37.94 15.56 9.24
CA ASP A 279 -37.10 15.09 8.13
C ASP A 279 -36.22 13.91 8.58
N SER A 280 -35.89 13.04 7.63
CA SER A 280 -35.06 11.84 7.84
C SER A 280 -33.77 11.93 7.03
N VAL A 281 -32.67 11.50 7.63
CA VAL A 281 -31.31 11.62 7.07
C VAL A 281 -30.72 10.22 6.85
N ILE A 282 -30.19 10.02 5.65
CA ILE A 282 -29.26 8.94 5.30
C ILE A 282 -27.86 9.51 5.35
N LEU A 283 -27.02 8.97 6.22
CA LEU A 283 -25.63 9.39 6.39
C LEU A 283 -24.70 8.37 5.73
N ILE A 284 -23.82 8.85 4.85
CA ILE A 284 -22.89 8.03 4.07
C ILE A 284 -21.47 8.40 4.50
N THR A 285 -20.71 7.40 4.95
CA THR A 285 -19.26 7.50 5.22
C THR A 285 -18.50 6.52 4.34
N HIS A 286 -17.21 6.73 4.15
CA HIS A 286 -16.38 5.76 3.42
C HIS A 286 -16.18 4.49 4.25
N GLU A 287 -15.77 4.65 5.51
CA GLU A 287 -15.46 3.56 6.42
C GLU A 287 -16.61 3.29 7.42
N PRO A 288 -16.84 2.01 7.79
CA PRO A 288 -17.80 1.64 8.82
C PRO A 288 -17.13 1.71 10.19
N ASN A 289 -16.80 2.93 10.66
CA ASN A 289 -16.07 3.09 11.94
C ASN A 289 -16.77 2.41 13.12
N TRP A 290 -18.12 2.32 13.13
CA TRP A 290 -18.82 1.59 14.19
C TRP A 290 -18.39 0.12 14.31
N LEU A 291 -18.03 -0.51 13.19
CA LEU A 291 -17.60 -1.91 13.14
C LEU A 291 -16.09 -2.03 13.31
N LEU A 292 -15.32 -1.15 12.68
CA LEU A 292 -13.85 -1.12 12.77
C LEU A 292 -13.38 -0.71 14.16
N ASP A 293 -13.96 0.33 14.76
CA ASP A 293 -13.65 0.78 16.12
C ASP A 293 -13.99 -0.32 17.14
N TRP A 294 -15.16 -0.97 16.99
CA TRP A 294 -15.51 -2.14 17.81
C TRP A 294 -14.49 -3.27 17.65
N TYR A 295 -14.04 -3.52 16.42
CA TYR A 295 -13.10 -4.59 16.14
C TYR A 295 -11.72 -4.29 16.74
N TRP A 296 -11.21 -3.07 16.59
CA TRP A 296 -9.88 -2.67 17.04
C TRP A 296 -9.82 -2.25 18.51
N GLY A 297 -10.96 -1.90 19.11
CA GLY A 297 -11.02 -1.29 20.44
C GLY A 297 -10.65 0.20 20.42
N ASP A 298 -10.76 0.85 19.27
CA ASP A 298 -10.46 2.28 19.08
C ASP A 298 -11.74 3.12 19.19
N LYS A 299 -11.59 4.45 19.15
CA LYS A 299 -12.72 5.38 19.05
C LYS A 299 -12.39 6.48 18.05
N THR A 300 -13.04 6.45 16.90
CA THR A 300 -12.91 7.43 15.82
C THR A 300 -14.25 8.13 15.55
N GLY A 301 -14.29 9.10 14.64
CA GLY A 301 -15.53 9.77 14.26
C GLY A 301 -16.21 10.57 15.38
N THR A 302 -15.44 11.24 16.25
CA THR A 302 -16.00 11.98 17.40
C THR A 302 -16.86 13.16 16.95
N ASN A 303 -16.43 13.89 15.91
CA ASN A 303 -17.23 14.98 15.35
C ASN A 303 -18.48 14.44 14.64
N VAL A 304 -18.37 13.29 13.96
CA VAL A 304 -19.53 12.60 13.37
C VAL A 304 -20.51 12.13 14.45
N GLU A 305 -20.02 11.55 15.55
CA GLU A 305 -20.83 11.16 16.72
C GLU A 305 -21.58 12.37 17.26
N TYR A 306 -20.88 13.48 17.49
CA TYR A 306 -21.46 14.71 18.02
C TYR A 306 -22.50 15.32 17.06
N LEU A 307 -22.24 15.31 15.75
CA LEU A 307 -23.20 15.74 14.73
C LEU A 307 -24.48 14.89 14.76
N ILE A 308 -24.34 13.57 14.90
CA ILE A 308 -25.47 12.64 14.95
C ILE A 308 -26.28 12.81 16.23
N ARG A 309 -25.62 12.91 17.39
CA ARG A 309 -26.28 12.99 18.70
C ARG A 309 -26.92 14.35 18.93
N GLU A 310 -26.17 15.44 18.76
CA GLU A 310 -26.59 16.78 19.15
C GLU A 310 -27.35 17.54 18.07
N TYR A 311 -27.00 17.34 16.80
CA TYR A 311 -27.63 18.09 15.71
C TYR A 311 -28.71 17.29 15.02
N LEU A 312 -28.47 16.01 14.69
CA LEU A 312 -29.49 15.19 14.05
C LEU A 312 -30.57 14.69 15.01
N LYS A 313 -30.28 14.48 16.30
CA LYS A 313 -31.26 14.16 17.35
C LYS A 313 -32.29 13.09 16.93
N GLY A 314 -31.81 11.94 16.42
CA GLY A 314 -32.67 10.81 16.01
C GLY A 314 -33.27 10.91 14.59
N ARG A 315 -32.92 11.97 13.84
CA ARG A 315 -33.26 12.10 12.40
C ARG A 315 -32.40 11.22 11.50
N CYS A 316 -31.24 10.74 11.96
CA CYS A 316 -30.42 9.77 11.22
C CYS A 316 -31.11 8.40 11.23
N LYS A 317 -31.77 8.02 10.13
CA LYS A 317 -32.48 6.74 10.04
C LYS A 317 -31.59 5.62 9.55
N LEU A 318 -30.67 5.93 8.65
CA LEU A 318 -29.74 4.98 8.06
C LEU A 318 -28.35 5.59 8.03
N ARG A 319 -27.37 4.91 8.62
CA ARG A 319 -25.96 5.19 8.39
C ARG A 319 -25.38 4.06 7.56
N MET A 320 -24.76 4.41 6.45
CA MET A 320 -24.16 3.45 5.54
C MET A 320 -22.70 3.75 5.24
N ALA A 321 -21.94 2.69 5.02
CA ALA A 321 -20.54 2.78 4.65
C ALA A 321 -20.11 1.68 3.68
N GLY A 322 -18.95 1.88 3.07
CA GLY A 322 -18.26 0.90 2.23
C GLY A 322 -17.07 0.31 2.96
N ASP A 323 -15.90 0.37 2.30
CA ASP A 323 -14.58 -0.08 2.75
C ASP A 323 -14.46 -1.59 3.05
N LEU A 324 -15.30 -2.12 3.94
CA LEU A 324 -15.42 -3.56 4.14
C LEU A 324 -16.18 -4.19 2.97
N HIS A 325 -15.50 -5.03 2.20
CA HIS A 325 -15.99 -5.64 0.96
C HIS A 325 -16.92 -6.84 1.21
N HIS A 326 -17.90 -6.65 2.08
CA HIS A 326 -19.04 -7.52 2.30
C HIS A 326 -20.32 -6.68 2.47
N TYR A 327 -21.47 -7.33 2.53
CA TYR A 327 -22.70 -6.69 2.93
C TYR A 327 -23.10 -7.13 4.34
N MET A 328 -23.47 -6.19 5.19
CA MET A 328 -23.93 -6.47 6.56
C MET A 328 -24.91 -5.41 7.02
N ARG A 329 -26.07 -5.84 7.52
CA ARG A 329 -27.09 -4.94 8.08
C ARG A 329 -27.32 -5.22 9.55
N HIS A 330 -27.23 -4.16 10.33
CA HIS A 330 -27.66 -4.15 11.73
C HIS A 330 -28.90 -3.27 11.89
N SER A 331 -29.81 -3.73 12.74
CA SER A 331 -31.00 -2.98 13.15
C SER A 331 -30.99 -2.83 14.66
N PHE A 332 -31.35 -1.65 15.12
CA PHE A 332 -31.61 -1.40 16.52
C PHE A 332 -32.72 -2.32 17.09
N ILE A 333 -32.60 -2.74 18.36
CA ILE A 333 -33.60 -3.55 19.08
C ILE A 333 -34.12 -2.82 20.34
N GLU A 334 -33.22 -2.47 21.25
CA GLU A 334 -33.53 -2.04 22.61
C GLU A 334 -32.70 -0.79 22.97
N SER A 335 -33.39 0.22 23.51
CA SER A 335 -32.81 1.52 23.87
C SER A 335 -32.76 1.67 25.37
N LYS A 336 -31.59 2.01 25.89
CA LYS A 336 -31.48 2.72 27.18
C LYS A 336 -31.37 4.23 26.99
N GLU A 337 -30.91 4.65 25.81
CA GLU A 337 -30.70 6.06 25.42
C GLU A 337 -31.55 6.39 24.18
N PRO A 338 -31.69 7.68 23.79
CA PRO A 338 -32.36 8.03 22.53
C PRO A 338 -31.77 7.29 21.33
N VAL A 339 -32.63 6.77 20.44
CA VAL A 339 -32.19 6.08 19.22
C VAL A 339 -31.61 7.09 18.23
N HIS A 340 -30.28 7.18 18.21
CA HIS A 340 -29.58 8.11 17.33
C HIS A 340 -29.49 7.64 15.87
N VAL A 341 -29.40 6.33 15.65
CA VAL A 341 -29.36 5.68 14.34
C VAL A 341 -30.23 4.43 14.39
N GLN A 342 -31.12 4.21 13.41
CA GLN A 342 -32.00 3.02 13.42
C GLN A 342 -31.36 1.82 12.72
N HIS A 343 -30.69 2.08 11.59
CA HIS A 343 -30.05 1.05 10.77
C HIS A 343 -28.60 1.40 10.46
N LEU A 344 -27.72 0.40 10.61
CA LEU A 344 -26.32 0.46 10.19
C LEU A 344 -26.15 -0.51 9.02
N LEU A 345 -25.62 -0.02 7.90
CA LEU A 345 -25.50 -0.81 6.68
C LEU A 345 -24.09 -0.70 6.10
N VAL A 346 -23.40 -1.83 6.02
CA VAL A 346 -22.12 -1.95 5.32
C VAL A 346 -22.40 -2.54 3.95
N ASN A 347 -21.93 -1.90 2.88
CA ASN A 347 -21.95 -2.46 1.52
C ASN A 347 -20.74 -1.98 0.72
N GLY A 348 -19.57 -2.57 0.99
CA GLY A 348 -18.34 -2.34 0.21
C GLY A 348 -18.18 -3.25 -1.00
N CYS A 349 -19.21 -3.98 -1.42
CA CYS A 349 -19.12 -5.02 -2.45
C CYS A 349 -18.95 -4.51 -3.90
N GLY A 350 -18.47 -3.29 -4.09
CA GLY A 350 -18.48 -2.59 -5.39
C GLY A 350 -17.41 -3.06 -6.40
N GLY A 351 -16.31 -3.67 -5.96
CA GLY A 351 -15.26 -4.08 -6.91
C GLY A 351 -14.06 -4.84 -6.33
N ALA A 352 -13.55 -4.44 -5.18
CA ALA A 352 -12.34 -5.02 -4.57
C ALA A 352 -12.56 -6.42 -3.95
N PHE A 353 -11.49 -7.07 -3.50
CA PHE A 353 -11.57 -8.46 -3.02
C PHE A 353 -12.40 -8.58 -1.74
N LEU A 354 -13.22 -9.62 -1.68
CA LEU A 354 -14.13 -9.92 -0.57
C LEU A 354 -13.44 -9.83 0.80
N HIS A 355 -14.12 -9.29 1.81
CA HIS A 355 -13.74 -9.39 3.22
C HIS A 355 -14.62 -10.40 3.97
N PRO A 356 -14.14 -10.97 5.09
CA PRO A 356 -14.94 -11.92 5.87
C PRO A 356 -16.09 -11.23 6.60
N THR A 357 -17.18 -11.96 6.83
CA THR A 357 -18.32 -11.51 7.64
C THR A 357 -18.29 -12.09 9.05
N HIS A 358 -17.88 -13.35 9.21
CA HIS A 358 -17.86 -14.06 10.50
C HIS A 358 -16.95 -13.42 11.57
N VAL A 359 -15.94 -12.64 11.16
CA VAL A 359 -15.08 -11.89 12.08
C VAL A 359 -15.85 -10.83 12.88
N PHE A 360 -16.97 -10.34 12.33
CA PHE A 360 -17.76 -9.26 12.90
C PHE A 360 -19.08 -9.72 13.53
N GLU A 361 -19.30 -11.03 13.66
CA GLU A 361 -20.58 -11.61 14.12
C GLU A 361 -20.99 -11.20 15.54
N ASN A 362 -20.01 -10.82 16.36
CA ASN A 362 -20.18 -10.48 17.77
C ASN A 362 -20.42 -9.00 18.03
N PHE A 363 -20.55 -8.17 16.99
CA PHE A 363 -20.95 -6.78 17.13
C PHE A 363 -22.40 -6.66 17.62
N ARG A 364 -22.63 -5.97 18.74
CA ARG A 364 -23.95 -5.89 19.39
C ARG A 364 -24.32 -4.50 19.92
N GLU A 365 -23.39 -3.57 20.04
CA GLU A 365 -23.63 -2.30 20.72
C GLU A 365 -23.03 -1.13 19.95
N PHE A 366 -23.78 -0.03 19.86
CA PHE A 366 -23.32 1.21 19.26
C PHE A 366 -24.05 2.41 19.88
N TYR A 367 -23.29 3.42 20.33
CA TYR A 367 -23.80 4.58 21.06
C TYR A 367 -24.76 4.20 22.21
N GLY A 368 -24.37 3.23 23.05
CA GLY A 368 -25.14 2.77 24.21
C GLY A 368 -26.40 1.95 23.90
N ASN A 369 -26.72 1.75 22.62
CA ASN A 369 -27.90 1.03 22.16
C ASN A 369 -27.55 -0.35 21.61
N LYS A 370 -28.46 -1.32 21.78
CA LYS A 370 -28.26 -2.69 21.28
C LYS A 370 -28.73 -2.84 19.84
N TYR A 371 -27.92 -3.56 19.05
CA TYR A 371 -28.16 -3.87 17.65
C TYR A 371 -28.15 -5.38 17.41
N GLU A 372 -29.00 -5.80 16.49
CA GLU A 372 -29.01 -7.15 15.92
C GLU A 372 -28.51 -7.12 14.49
N THR A 373 -27.61 -8.03 14.16
CA THR A 373 -27.30 -8.35 12.76
C THR A 373 -28.51 -9.05 12.14
N LYS A 374 -29.19 -8.37 11.21
CA LYS A 374 -30.33 -8.95 10.49
C LYS A 374 -29.87 -9.87 9.37
N ILE A 375 -28.78 -9.49 8.69
CA ILE A 375 -28.23 -10.27 7.58
C ILE A 375 -26.77 -9.92 7.31
N ALA A 376 -26.02 -10.91 6.85
CA ALA A 376 -24.67 -10.78 6.35
C ALA A 376 -24.54 -11.53 5.01
N TYR A 377 -23.80 -10.95 4.07
CA TYR A 377 -23.53 -11.53 2.77
C TYR A 377 -22.04 -11.36 2.41
N PRO A 378 -21.29 -12.47 2.25
CA PRO A 378 -21.70 -13.87 2.46
C PRO A 378 -22.14 -14.16 3.90
N SER A 379 -22.88 -15.27 4.08
CA SER A 379 -23.25 -15.73 5.43
C SER A 379 -21.99 -16.03 6.27
N TYR A 380 -22.11 -16.05 7.59
CA TYR A 380 -20.98 -16.35 8.48
C TYR A 380 -20.37 -17.72 8.19
N ASP A 381 -21.22 -18.74 7.99
CA ASP A 381 -20.79 -20.09 7.64
C ASP A 381 -20.07 -20.14 6.29
N ASP A 382 -20.61 -19.47 5.27
CA ASP A 382 -19.96 -19.41 3.95
C ASP A 382 -18.62 -18.68 4.05
N SER A 383 -18.58 -17.58 4.80
CA SER A 383 -17.37 -16.80 5.02
C SER A 383 -16.27 -17.63 5.72
N SER A 384 -16.62 -18.38 6.76
CA SER A 384 -15.67 -19.28 7.44
C SER A 384 -15.18 -20.41 6.53
N LYS A 385 -16.07 -21.01 5.73
CA LYS A 385 -15.71 -22.03 4.73
C LYS A 385 -14.79 -21.48 3.64
N ILE A 386 -15.01 -20.25 3.19
CA ILE A 386 -14.15 -19.57 2.22
C ILE A 386 -12.73 -19.43 2.77
N ALA A 387 -12.58 -19.17 4.07
CA ALA A 387 -11.28 -19.02 4.73
C ALA A 387 -10.42 -20.30 4.64
N LEU A 388 -11.01 -21.49 4.49
CA LEU A 388 -10.27 -22.76 4.24
C LEU A 388 -9.37 -22.66 3.00
N GLY A 389 -9.71 -21.77 2.07
CA GLY A 389 -8.86 -21.44 0.93
C GLY A 389 -7.44 -21.02 1.32
N ASN A 390 -7.21 -20.49 2.53
CA ASN A 390 -5.89 -20.06 2.97
C ASN A 390 -4.86 -21.18 3.01
N ILE A 391 -5.26 -22.43 3.30
CA ILE A 391 -4.29 -23.54 3.42
C ILE A 391 -3.61 -23.84 2.08
N LEU A 392 -4.37 -23.98 0.99
CA LEU A 392 -3.82 -24.40 -0.31
C LEU A 392 -3.85 -23.30 -1.39
N LYS A 393 -4.87 -22.42 -1.38
CA LYS A 393 -4.98 -21.37 -2.40
C LYS A 393 -4.02 -20.21 -2.14
N PHE A 394 -3.60 -19.99 -0.89
CA PHE A 394 -2.62 -18.95 -0.56
C PHE A 394 -1.35 -19.15 -1.39
N ARG A 395 -0.76 -20.34 -1.36
CA ARG A 395 0.43 -20.68 -2.15
C ARG A 395 0.22 -20.44 -3.65
N ARG A 396 -0.88 -20.95 -4.20
CA ARG A 396 -1.20 -20.81 -5.64
C ARG A 396 -1.31 -19.36 -6.07
N LYS A 397 -1.80 -18.46 -5.20
CA LYS A 397 -1.97 -17.04 -5.50
C LYS A 397 -0.72 -16.21 -5.20
N ASN A 398 0.09 -16.65 -4.24
CA ASN A 398 1.20 -15.88 -3.67
C ASN A 398 2.53 -16.65 -3.78
N TRP A 399 2.79 -17.32 -4.91
CA TRP A 399 4.03 -18.11 -5.11
C TRP A 399 5.32 -17.30 -4.92
N GLN A 400 5.28 -15.97 -5.07
CA GLN A 400 6.41 -15.08 -4.77
C GLN A 400 6.79 -15.07 -3.28
N PHE A 401 5.81 -15.32 -2.40
CA PHE A 401 6.05 -15.50 -0.97
C PHE A 401 6.92 -16.74 -0.70
N ASP A 402 6.72 -17.82 -1.46
CA ASP A 402 7.52 -19.05 -1.33
C ASP A 402 9.01 -18.78 -1.57
N VAL A 403 9.34 -17.92 -2.54
CA VAL A 403 10.72 -17.57 -2.91
C VAL A 403 11.46 -16.96 -1.72
N ILE A 404 10.85 -15.95 -1.08
CA ILE A 404 11.40 -15.26 0.08
C ILE A 404 11.40 -16.22 1.29
N GLY A 405 10.30 -16.95 1.47
CA GLY A 405 10.12 -17.91 2.55
C GLY A 405 11.17 -19.00 2.58
N GLY A 406 11.50 -19.59 1.43
CA GLY A 406 12.55 -20.61 1.31
C GLY A 406 13.93 -20.07 1.68
N PHE A 407 14.23 -18.82 1.31
CA PHE A 407 15.46 -18.15 1.74
C PHE A 407 15.50 -17.94 3.25
N VAL A 408 14.39 -17.49 3.84
CA VAL A 408 14.26 -17.36 5.30
C VAL A 408 14.49 -18.72 5.98
N TYR A 409 13.87 -19.80 5.49
CA TYR A 409 14.08 -21.15 6.02
C TYR A 409 15.55 -21.56 5.95
N PHE A 410 16.24 -21.25 4.85
CA PHE A 410 17.66 -21.56 4.73
C PHE A 410 18.50 -20.82 5.78
N VAL A 411 18.23 -19.52 6.01
CA VAL A 411 18.90 -18.75 7.07
C VAL A 411 18.67 -19.36 8.46
N LEU A 412 17.45 -19.84 8.74
CA LEU A 412 17.12 -20.47 10.03
C LEU A 412 17.98 -21.71 10.34
N VAL A 413 18.40 -22.46 9.32
CA VAL A 413 19.18 -23.70 9.49
C VAL A 413 20.60 -23.62 8.91
N PHE A 414 21.00 -22.45 8.38
CA PHE A 414 22.26 -22.26 7.66
C PHE A 414 23.47 -22.75 8.43
N SER A 415 23.56 -22.42 9.72
CA SER A 415 24.69 -22.77 10.57
C SER A 415 24.76 -24.26 10.92
N MET A 416 23.69 -25.03 10.65
CA MET A 416 23.58 -26.44 11.03
C MET A 416 23.99 -27.40 9.90
N PHE A 417 24.30 -26.89 8.71
CA PHE A 417 24.80 -27.72 7.61
C PHE A 417 26.34 -27.85 7.65
N PRO A 418 26.91 -29.05 7.40
CA PRO A 418 26.27 -30.37 7.30
C PRO A 418 25.96 -31.02 8.66
N GLN A 419 25.03 -31.98 8.68
CA GLN A 419 24.75 -32.83 9.85
C GLN A 419 25.51 -34.16 9.71
N CYS A 420 26.69 -34.26 10.34
CA CYS A 420 27.64 -35.36 10.12
C CYS A 420 27.27 -36.69 10.81
N ASP A 421 26.45 -36.67 11.87
CA ASP A 421 25.99 -37.88 12.58
C ASP A 421 24.51 -38.21 12.28
N SER A 422 24.00 -37.77 11.12
CA SER A 422 22.58 -37.92 10.74
C SER A 422 22.14 -39.38 10.61
N PHE A 423 23.05 -40.31 10.28
CA PHE A 423 22.72 -41.73 10.12
C PHE A 423 22.38 -42.43 11.44
N ARG A 424 22.77 -41.88 12.59
CA ARG A 424 22.41 -42.44 13.91
C ARG A 424 20.90 -42.62 14.05
N ILE A 425 20.11 -41.77 13.40
CA ILE A 425 18.64 -41.82 13.37
C ILE A 425 18.12 -43.16 12.80
N LEU A 426 18.82 -43.77 11.83
CA LEU A 426 18.39 -45.00 11.15
C LEU A 426 19.00 -46.28 11.72
N ARG A 427 19.92 -46.18 12.68
CA ARG A 427 20.61 -47.35 13.27
C ARG A 427 19.73 -48.14 14.24
N GLU A 428 18.67 -47.52 14.76
CA GLU A 428 17.77 -48.16 15.72
C GLU A 428 16.93 -49.28 15.09
N ASP A 429 16.70 -50.34 15.86
CA ASP A 429 16.05 -51.57 15.39
C ASP A 429 14.52 -51.41 15.21
N SER A 430 13.87 -50.54 16.00
CA SER A 430 12.42 -50.32 15.96
C SER A 430 12.03 -48.98 15.30
N TRP A 431 10.85 -48.93 14.65
CA TRP A 431 10.32 -47.69 14.07
C TRP A 431 10.06 -46.60 15.11
N ALA A 432 9.64 -46.96 16.32
CA ALA A 432 9.40 -46.00 17.39
C ALA A 432 10.71 -45.34 17.84
N ASP A 433 11.79 -46.12 17.96
CA ASP A 433 13.10 -45.61 18.36
C ASP A 433 13.72 -44.72 17.28
N ARG A 434 13.50 -45.02 16.00
CA ARG A 434 13.92 -44.14 14.88
C ARG A 434 13.21 -42.79 14.93
N VAL A 435 11.91 -42.78 15.18
CA VAL A 435 11.13 -41.54 15.33
C VAL A 435 11.62 -40.75 16.55
N ASN A 436 11.84 -41.40 17.69
CA ASN A 436 12.36 -40.75 18.89
C ASN A 436 13.78 -40.17 18.69
N SER A 437 14.65 -40.92 18.01
CA SER A 437 15.99 -40.47 17.62
C SER A 437 15.94 -39.27 16.67
N PHE A 438 14.99 -39.23 15.73
CA PHE A 438 14.79 -38.07 14.87
C PHE A 438 14.39 -36.82 15.67
N PHE A 439 13.44 -36.94 16.61
CA PHE A 439 13.06 -35.82 17.46
C PHE A 439 14.19 -35.38 18.40
N THR A 440 14.97 -36.32 18.90
CA THR A 440 16.16 -36.03 19.73
C THR A 440 17.22 -35.27 18.91
N ALA A 441 17.49 -35.70 17.68
CA ALA A 441 18.39 -34.99 16.77
C ALA A 441 17.88 -33.57 16.49
N MET A 442 16.58 -33.40 16.21
CA MET A 442 15.97 -32.09 16.01
C MET A 442 16.14 -31.19 17.24
N TRP A 443 15.95 -31.71 18.45
CA TRP A 443 16.09 -30.96 19.69
C TRP A 443 17.55 -30.57 19.97
N ASN A 444 18.50 -31.46 19.68
CA ASN A 444 19.94 -31.15 19.77
C ASN A 444 20.32 -30.00 18.84
N VAL A 445 19.80 -30.01 17.60
CA VAL A 445 20.02 -28.91 16.64
C VAL A 445 19.45 -27.59 17.17
N VAL A 446 18.29 -27.61 17.83
CA VAL A 446 17.74 -26.40 18.47
C VAL A 446 18.69 -25.85 19.53
N PHE A 447 19.22 -26.69 20.41
CA PHE A 447 20.20 -26.24 21.41
C PHE A 447 21.48 -25.71 20.76
N GLU A 448 21.98 -26.37 19.72
CA GLU A 448 23.16 -25.92 18.99
C GLU A 448 22.95 -24.54 18.33
N ILE A 449 21.75 -24.29 17.77
CA ILE A 449 21.38 -22.97 17.26
C ILE A 449 21.45 -21.92 18.38
N LEU A 450 20.94 -22.23 19.57
CA LEU A 450 20.86 -21.29 20.69
C LEU A 450 22.22 -21.03 21.35
N GLU A 451 23.09 -22.04 21.44
CA GLU A 451 24.35 -21.97 22.19
C GLU A 451 25.54 -21.54 21.33
N HIS A 452 25.57 -21.93 20.05
CA HIS A 452 26.78 -21.87 19.23
C HIS A 452 26.62 -21.15 17.90
N SER A 453 25.39 -20.92 17.43
CA SER A 453 25.17 -20.27 16.13
C SER A 453 24.91 -18.77 16.25
N TYR A 454 25.53 -17.96 15.37
CA TYR A 454 25.22 -16.52 15.28
C TYR A 454 24.18 -16.22 14.20
N VAL A 455 24.34 -16.79 13.00
CA VAL A 455 23.49 -16.49 11.83
C VAL A 455 22.09 -17.07 12.02
N SER A 456 22.00 -18.37 12.32
CA SER A 456 20.72 -19.05 12.52
C SER A 456 19.99 -18.51 13.75
N LEU A 457 20.70 -18.21 14.85
CA LEU A 457 20.12 -17.54 16.02
C LEU A 457 19.53 -16.16 15.68
N ALA A 458 20.25 -15.33 14.93
CA ALA A 458 19.75 -14.03 14.48
C ALA A 458 18.49 -14.18 13.61
N GLY A 459 18.45 -15.22 12.76
CA GLY A 459 17.27 -15.60 11.98
C GLY A 459 16.07 -15.95 12.87
N VAL A 460 16.27 -16.79 13.89
CA VAL A 460 15.23 -17.19 14.85
C VAL A 460 14.70 -16.00 15.64
N VAL A 461 15.58 -15.14 16.17
CA VAL A 461 15.19 -13.93 16.92
C VAL A 461 14.41 -12.98 16.02
N THR A 462 14.84 -12.79 14.78
CA THR A 462 14.14 -11.95 13.80
C THR A 462 12.75 -12.52 13.48
N LEU A 463 12.65 -13.83 13.26
CA LEU A 463 11.37 -14.50 13.01
C LEU A 463 10.41 -14.34 14.20
N LEU A 464 10.88 -14.49 15.43
CA LEU A 464 10.09 -14.28 16.65
C LEU A 464 9.58 -12.84 16.75
N MET A 465 10.46 -11.86 16.50
CA MET A 465 10.10 -10.44 16.51
C MET A 465 9.04 -10.14 15.45
N VAL A 466 9.26 -10.53 14.21
CA VAL A 466 8.31 -10.33 13.11
C VAL A 466 6.98 -11.01 13.42
N SER A 467 7.00 -12.25 13.91
CA SER A 467 5.77 -12.98 14.25
C SER A 467 4.98 -12.31 15.38
N PHE A 468 5.64 -11.70 16.36
CA PHE A 468 4.97 -10.94 17.42
C PHE A 468 4.31 -9.65 16.91
N PHE A 469 5.00 -8.90 16.04
CA PHE A 469 4.48 -7.67 15.46
C PHE A 469 3.40 -7.91 14.40
N PHE A 470 3.44 -9.05 13.73
CA PHE A 470 2.43 -9.44 12.76
C PHE A 470 1.07 -9.71 13.42
N VAL A 471 1.03 -10.29 14.63
CA VAL A 471 -0.24 -10.52 15.33
C VAL A 471 -0.89 -9.17 15.70
N PRO A 472 -2.15 -8.91 15.28
CA PRO A 472 -2.79 -7.61 15.46
C PRO A 472 -2.97 -7.20 16.92
N THR A 473 -3.02 -5.88 17.16
CA THR A 473 -3.13 -5.27 18.49
C THR A 473 -4.46 -5.53 19.20
N LYS A 474 -5.48 -5.99 18.48
CA LYS A 474 -6.77 -6.45 19.03
C LYS A 474 -6.60 -7.46 20.18
N LEU A 475 -5.56 -8.31 20.12
CA LEU A 475 -5.29 -9.29 21.17
C LEU A 475 -4.37 -8.72 22.26
N SER A 476 -4.55 -9.21 23.50
CA SER A 476 -3.68 -8.83 24.62
C SER A 476 -2.21 -9.20 24.33
N ARG A 477 -1.25 -8.45 24.90
CA ARG A 477 0.19 -8.67 24.70
C ARG A 477 0.61 -10.13 24.96
N ARG A 478 0.01 -10.79 25.97
CA ARG A 478 0.27 -12.21 26.28
C ARG A 478 -0.19 -13.15 25.17
N ARG A 479 -1.40 -12.95 24.63
CA ARG A 479 -1.93 -13.75 23.52
C ARG A 479 -1.15 -13.52 22.24
N ARG A 480 -0.72 -12.28 21.98
CA ARG A 480 0.15 -11.93 20.85
C ARG A 480 1.50 -12.64 20.94
N ALA A 481 2.13 -12.61 22.11
CA ALA A 481 3.37 -13.35 22.36
C ALA A 481 3.19 -14.86 22.15
N LEU A 482 2.11 -15.45 22.68
CA LEU A 482 1.82 -16.87 22.51
C LEU A 482 1.62 -17.25 21.03
N LEU A 483 0.75 -16.54 20.30
CA LEU A 483 0.47 -16.85 18.90
C LEU A 483 1.69 -16.60 17.99
N GLY A 484 2.40 -15.49 18.22
CA GLY A 484 3.63 -15.20 17.48
C GLY A 484 4.72 -16.24 17.74
N PHE A 485 4.88 -16.67 19.00
CA PHE A 485 5.80 -17.75 19.36
C PHE A 485 5.42 -19.08 18.70
N LEU A 486 4.16 -19.51 18.79
CA LEU A 486 3.70 -20.74 18.16
C LEU A 486 3.88 -20.72 16.64
N HIS A 487 3.64 -19.57 16.01
CA HIS A 487 3.86 -19.39 14.58
C HIS A 487 5.33 -19.49 14.19
N ALA A 488 6.22 -18.80 14.93
CA ALA A 488 7.66 -18.88 14.72
C ALA A 488 8.21 -20.29 14.95
N VAL A 489 7.73 -20.99 15.99
CA VAL A 489 8.07 -22.39 16.27
C VAL A 489 7.61 -23.30 15.12
N ALA A 490 6.41 -23.11 14.58
CA ALA A 490 5.93 -23.90 13.45
C ALA A 490 6.85 -23.75 12.22
N HIS A 491 7.32 -22.53 11.94
CA HIS A 491 8.28 -22.26 10.87
C HIS A 491 9.65 -22.87 11.14
N LEU A 492 10.20 -22.70 12.35
CA LEU A 492 11.49 -23.27 12.75
C LEU A 492 11.47 -24.79 12.69
N THR A 493 10.47 -25.43 13.30
CA THR A 493 10.29 -26.89 13.27
C THR A 493 10.19 -27.41 11.84
N SER A 494 9.45 -26.71 10.97
CA SER A 494 9.35 -27.10 9.55
C SER A 494 10.71 -27.02 8.84
N ALA A 495 11.49 -25.97 9.08
CA ALA A 495 12.82 -25.81 8.50
C ALA A 495 13.79 -26.91 8.98
N LEU A 496 13.76 -27.23 10.27
CA LEU A 496 14.59 -28.29 10.88
C LEU A 496 14.23 -29.68 10.35
N ILE A 497 12.93 -30.00 10.24
CA ILE A 497 12.48 -31.27 9.68
C ILE A 497 12.98 -31.42 8.24
N LEU A 498 12.81 -30.39 7.41
CA LEU A 498 13.28 -30.43 6.02
C LEU A 498 14.81 -30.57 5.92
N MET A 499 15.55 -29.91 6.82
CA MET A 499 17.00 -29.97 6.86
C MET A 499 17.47 -31.39 7.20
N LEU A 500 16.92 -31.98 8.27
CA LEU A 500 17.23 -33.35 8.68
C LEU A 500 16.85 -34.38 7.61
N LEU A 501 15.69 -34.22 6.97
CA LEU A 501 15.27 -35.12 5.89
C LEU A 501 16.20 -35.05 4.69
N MET A 502 16.64 -33.85 4.31
CA MET A 502 17.59 -33.67 3.20
C MET A 502 18.97 -34.26 3.55
N GLU A 503 19.50 -33.96 4.74
CA GLU A 503 20.78 -34.53 5.21
C GLU A 503 20.74 -36.05 5.32
N LEU A 504 19.62 -36.60 5.78
CA LEU A 504 19.41 -38.04 5.85
C LEU A 504 19.34 -38.67 4.45
N ALA A 505 18.66 -38.02 3.50
CA ALA A 505 18.59 -38.50 2.12
C ALA A 505 19.98 -38.52 1.47
N ILE A 506 20.80 -37.47 1.66
CA ILE A 506 22.17 -37.42 1.14
C ILE A 506 23.01 -38.54 1.76
N GLU A 507 22.94 -38.74 3.07
CA GLU A 507 23.67 -39.81 3.78
C GLU A 507 23.26 -41.22 3.31
N ILE A 508 21.96 -41.46 3.07
CA ILE A 508 21.47 -42.72 2.48
C ILE A 508 22.05 -42.93 1.08
N CYS A 509 22.09 -41.89 0.24
CA CYS A 509 22.67 -41.97 -1.09
C CYS A 509 24.17 -42.27 -1.06
N ILE A 510 24.92 -41.64 -0.15
CA ILE A 510 26.36 -41.90 0.03
C ILE A 510 26.60 -43.36 0.44
N ARG A 511 25.85 -43.86 1.44
CA ARG A 511 26.02 -45.23 1.95
C ARG A 511 25.65 -46.32 0.95
N ASN A 512 24.68 -46.05 0.07
CA ASN A 512 24.30 -46.97 -1.01
C ASN A 512 25.18 -46.81 -2.26
N ASN A 513 26.31 -46.09 -2.18
CA ASN A 513 27.22 -45.82 -3.30
C ASN A 513 26.52 -45.17 -4.51
N LEU A 514 25.49 -44.35 -4.26
CA LEU A 514 24.82 -43.56 -5.30
C LEU A 514 25.48 -42.19 -5.48
N LEU A 515 26.10 -41.65 -4.44
CA LEU A 515 26.83 -40.38 -4.43
C LEU A 515 28.18 -40.53 -3.73
N ALA A 516 29.12 -39.62 -4.00
CA ALA A 516 30.46 -39.54 -3.42
C ALA A 516 31.34 -40.78 -3.68
N THR A 517 31.30 -41.33 -4.90
CA THR A 517 31.96 -42.61 -5.24
C THR A 517 33.38 -42.46 -5.79
N SER A 518 33.62 -41.51 -6.71
CA SER A 518 34.96 -41.27 -7.30
C SER A 518 35.47 -39.82 -7.20
N GLY A 519 34.77 -38.95 -6.46
CA GLY A 519 35.19 -37.57 -6.18
C GLY A 519 34.39 -36.51 -6.96
N TYR A 520 34.91 -35.29 -7.09
CA TYR A 520 34.16 -34.14 -7.64
C TYR A 520 33.79 -34.24 -9.14
N HIS A 521 34.22 -35.28 -9.85
CA HIS A 521 34.20 -35.35 -11.31
C HIS A 521 33.64 -36.67 -11.85
N THR A 522 32.78 -37.35 -11.08
CA THR A 522 32.16 -38.63 -11.48
C THR A 522 31.43 -38.54 -12.82
N LEU A 523 30.65 -37.47 -13.05
CA LEU A 523 29.99 -37.21 -14.33
C LEU A 523 30.97 -37.04 -15.49
N TYR A 524 32.12 -36.40 -15.25
CA TYR A 524 33.17 -36.24 -16.25
C TYR A 524 33.87 -37.57 -16.56
N GLU A 525 34.13 -38.40 -15.55
CA GLU A 525 34.68 -39.75 -15.74
C GLU A 525 33.73 -40.65 -16.53
N TRP A 526 32.43 -40.61 -16.19
CA TRP A 526 31.39 -41.30 -16.95
C TRP A 526 31.33 -40.80 -18.39
N TYR A 527 31.33 -39.48 -18.60
CA TYR A 527 31.34 -38.88 -19.93
C TYR A 527 32.54 -39.35 -20.74
N ARG A 528 33.75 -39.33 -20.17
CA ARG A 528 34.98 -39.79 -20.85
C ARG A 528 34.91 -41.27 -21.21
N LYS A 529 34.35 -42.10 -20.33
CA LYS A 529 34.13 -43.52 -20.61
C LYS A 529 33.17 -43.71 -21.79
N VAL A 530 31.98 -43.10 -21.73
CA VAL A 530 30.96 -43.20 -22.79
C VAL A 530 31.46 -42.61 -24.11
N GLU A 531 32.16 -41.47 -24.06
CA GLU A 531 32.77 -40.82 -25.21
C GLU A 531 33.79 -41.75 -25.88
N SER A 532 34.62 -42.45 -25.10
CA SER A 532 35.61 -43.40 -25.63
C SER A 532 34.98 -44.66 -26.23
N GLU A 533 33.86 -45.14 -25.66
CA GLU A 533 33.17 -46.35 -26.11
C GLU A 533 32.32 -46.10 -27.38
N HIS A 534 31.64 -44.96 -27.46
CA HIS A 534 30.68 -44.68 -28.54
C HIS A 534 31.25 -43.76 -29.64
N PHE A 535 32.28 -42.98 -29.36
CA PHE A 535 32.88 -42.02 -30.29
C PHE A 535 34.41 -42.11 -30.29
N PRO A 536 35.00 -43.20 -30.84
CA PRO A 536 36.45 -43.34 -30.94
C PRO A 536 37.06 -42.22 -31.79
N ASP A 537 38.26 -41.76 -31.45
CA ASP A 537 38.98 -40.68 -32.15
C ASP A 537 40.16 -41.24 -32.98
N PRO A 538 39.89 -41.83 -34.17
CA PRO A 538 40.94 -42.45 -34.99
C PRO A 538 41.96 -41.44 -35.52
N THR A 539 41.63 -40.14 -35.51
CA THR A 539 42.51 -39.07 -35.99
C THR A 539 43.33 -38.41 -34.88
N GLY A 540 43.11 -38.76 -33.61
CA GLY A 540 43.75 -38.09 -32.47
C GLY A 540 43.46 -36.58 -32.39
N LEU A 541 42.31 -36.14 -32.90
CA LEU A 541 41.90 -34.74 -32.88
C LEU A 541 41.77 -34.20 -31.44
N ARG A 542 41.23 -35.00 -30.51
CA ARG A 542 41.03 -34.61 -29.12
C ARG A 542 42.35 -34.39 -28.39
N THR A 543 43.32 -35.29 -28.61
CA THR A 543 44.67 -35.14 -28.04
C THR A 543 45.38 -33.92 -28.60
N ARG A 544 45.18 -33.62 -29.90
CA ARG A 544 45.70 -32.39 -30.52
C ARG A 544 45.03 -31.13 -29.96
N LEU A 545 43.71 -31.14 -29.74
CA LEU A 545 42.98 -30.05 -29.11
C LEU A 545 43.41 -29.82 -27.66
N GLU A 546 43.63 -30.88 -26.88
CA GLU A 546 44.16 -30.81 -25.52
C GLU A 546 45.55 -30.16 -25.52
N GLN A 547 46.45 -30.57 -26.44
CA GLN A 547 47.77 -29.96 -26.58
C GLN A 547 47.71 -28.49 -27.03
N TRP A 548 46.90 -28.18 -28.04
CA TRP A 548 46.73 -26.81 -28.56
C TRP A 548 46.14 -25.85 -27.54
N THR A 549 45.29 -26.36 -26.65
CA THR A 549 44.66 -25.56 -25.59
C THR A 549 45.42 -25.61 -24.27
N LEU A 550 46.61 -26.21 -24.23
CA LEU A 550 47.41 -26.39 -23.00
C LEU A 550 46.60 -27.05 -21.86
N GLY A 551 45.72 -28.02 -22.20
CA GLY A 551 44.86 -28.70 -21.25
C GLY A 551 43.59 -27.93 -20.85
N LEU A 552 43.36 -26.73 -21.38
CA LEU A 552 42.18 -25.92 -21.05
C LEU A 552 40.88 -26.57 -21.55
N TYR A 553 40.89 -27.19 -22.74
CA TYR A 553 39.71 -27.87 -23.29
C TYR A 553 39.12 -28.94 -22.35
N PRO A 554 39.88 -29.98 -21.93
CA PRO A 554 39.34 -30.99 -21.02
C PRO A 554 39.08 -30.42 -19.62
N ALA A 555 39.86 -29.44 -19.15
CA ALA A 555 39.61 -28.78 -17.86
C ALA A 555 38.26 -28.03 -17.85
N CYS A 556 37.95 -27.25 -18.89
CA CYS A 556 36.69 -26.54 -19.01
C CYS A 556 35.49 -27.49 -19.00
N ILE A 557 35.54 -28.60 -19.76
CA ILE A 557 34.47 -29.60 -19.77
C ILE A 557 34.33 -30.25 -18.38
N LYS A 558 35.46 -30.63 -17.77
CA LYS A 558 35.51 -31.24 -16.44
C LYS A 558 34.86 -30.36 -15.36
N TYR A 559 35.23 -29.08 -15.29
CA TYR A 559 34.67 -28.16 -14.30
C TYR A 559 33.22 -27.75 -14.62
N LEU A 560 32.86 -27.64 -15.90
CA LEU A 560 31.49 -27.40 -16.32
C LEU A 560 30.57 -28.55 -15.89
N MET A 561 30.99 -29.80 -16.12
CA MET A 561 30.23 -30.98 -15.69
C MET A 561 30.06 -31.05 -14.18
N SER A 562 31.10 -30.74 -13.40
CA SER A 562 30.97 -30.63 -11.93
C SER A 562 29.96 -29.57 -11.50
N ALA A 563 29.81 -28.47 -12.24
CA ALA A 563 28.80 -27.46 -11.93
C ALA A 563 27.36 -27.95 -12.17
N PHE A 564 27.17 -28.95 -13.04
CA PHE A 564 25.88 -29.59 -13.28
C PHE A 564 25.63 -30.81 -12.38
N ASP A 565 26.67 -31.40 -11.79
CA ASP A 565 26.58 -32.52 -10.85
C ASP A 565 26.52 -32.06 -9.38
N ILE A 566 25.53 -31.21 -9.09
CA ILE A 566 25.36 -30.57 -7.78
C ILE A 566 25.23 -31.60 -6.63
N PRO A 567 24.46 -32.70 -6.75
CA PRO A 567 24.37 -33.72 -5.70
C PRO A 567 25.72 -34.36 -5.37
N GLU A 568 26.54 -34.68 -6.37
CA GLU A 568 27.86 -35.26 -6.16
C GLU A 568 28.78 -34.26 -5.48
N VAL A 569 28.84 -33.02 -5.96
CA VAL A 569 29.64 -31.95 -5.35
C VAL A 569 29.23 -31.73 -3.89
N MET A 570 27.93 -31.69 -3.61
CA MET A 570 27.39 -31.56 -2.25
C MET A 570 27.80 -32.74 -1.37
N ALA A 571 27.67 -33.99 -1.85
CA ALA A 571 28.00 -35.19 -1.09
C ALA A 571 29.51 -35.34 -0.83
N VAL A 572 30.36 -35.12 -1.82
CA VAL A 572 31.83 -35.19 -1.70
C VAL A 572 32.35 -34.09 -0.75
N THR A 573 31.82 -32.86 -0.89
CA THR A 573 32.22 -31.76 0.00
C THR A 573 31.74 -32.03 1.42
N ARG A 574 30.50 -32.49 1.61
CA ARG A 574 29.96 -32.90 2.91
C ARG A 574 30.84 -33.95 3.58
N SER A 575 31.17 -35.06 2.89
CA SER A 575 32.04 -36.11 3.44
C SER A 575 33.44 -35.58 3.78
N THR A 576 33.94 -34.60 3.04
CA THR A 576 35.20 -33.92 3.35
C THR A 576 35.11 -33.08 4.63
N ILE A 577 34.05 -32.26 4.75
CA ILE A 577 33.77 -31.44 5.94
C ILE A 577 33.62 -32.34 7.17
N CYS A 578 32.83 -33.41 7.09
CA CYS A 578 32.59 -34.29 8.23
C CYS A 578 33.83 -35.05 8.70
N ARG A 579 34.79 -35.31 7.79
CA ARG A 579 36.03 -36.02 8.14
C ARG A 579 37.15 -35.08 8.63
N LYS A 580 37.28 -33.90 8.03
CA LYS A 580 38.44 -33.01 8.21
C LYS A 580 38.10 -31.64 8.82
N GLY A 581 36.83 -31.36 9.06
CA GLY A 581 36.33 -30.04 9.47
C GLY A 581 36.19 -29.07 8.30
N ILE A 582 35.31 -28.08 8.44
CA ILE A 582 35.05 -27.06 7.40
C ILE A 582 36.27 -26.17 7.14
N GLU A 583 37.14 -26.00 8.13
CA GLU A 583 38.39 -25.22 8.03
C GLU A 583 39.39 -25.82 7.04
N SER A 584 39.25 -27.11 6.72
CA SER A 584 40.09 -27.78 5.72
C SER A 584 39.79 -27.35 4.28
N LEU A 585 38.67 -26.66 4.04
CA LEU A 585 38.27 -26.21 2.71
C LEU A 585 38.69 -24.75 2.46
N PRO A 586 39.08 -24.41 1.21
CA PRO A 586 39.22 -23.02 0.83
C PRO A 586 37.85 -22.32 0.89
N ARG A 587 37.84 -21.01 1.17
CA ARG A 587 36.60 -20.21 1.27
C ARG A 587 35.67 -20.39 0.06
N GLY A 588 36.23 -20.45 -1.15
CA GLY A 588 35.47 -20.71 -2.37
C GLY A 588 34.76 -22.08 -2.36
N GLY A 589 35.41 -23.12 -1.83
CA GLY A 589 34.82 -24.45 -1.70
C GLY A 589 33.67 -24.48 -0.69
N ALA A 590 33.80 -23.78 0.44
CA ALA A 590 32.70 -23.63 1.40
C ALA A 590 31.51 -22.87 0.81
N ILE A 591 31.76 -21.81 0.03
CA ILE A 591 30.71 -21.07 -0.67
C ILE A 591 29.99 -21.97 -1.68
N ILE A 592 30.72 -22.72 -2.50
CA ILE A 592 30.15 -23.66 -3.47
C ILE A 592 29.26 -24.67 -2.75
N TYR A 593 29.73 -25.26 -1.64
CA TYR A 593 28.95 -26.17 -0.82
C TYR A 593 27.61 -25.56 -0.37
N TYR A 594 27.63 -24.39 0.26
CA TYR A 594 26.39 -23.75 0.73
C TYR A 594 25.46 -23.33 -0.42
N VAL A 595 26.00 -22.95 -1.58
CA VAL A 595 25.19 -22.69 -2.78
C VAL A 595 24.51 -23.97 -3.27
N CYS A 596 25.24 -25.09 -3.34
CA CYS A 596 24.68 -26.39 -3.70
C CYS A 596 23.56 -26.84 -2.74
N VAL A 597 23.81 -26.74 -1.42
CA VAL A 597 22.83 -27.04 -0.38
C VAL A 597 21.61 -26.13 -0.49
N PHE A 598 21.84 -24.82 -0.67
CA PHE A 598 20.76 -23.83 -0.81
C PHE A 598 19.83 -24.19 -1.96
N LEU A 599 20.35 -24.53 -3.15
CA LEU A 599 19.52 -24.82 -4.31
C LEU A 599 18.52 -25.96 -4.06
N TYR A 600 18.96 -27.04 -3.39
CA TYR A 600 18.09 -28.17 -3.06
C TYR A 600 17.16 -27.85 -1.89
N PHE A 601 17.70 -27.31 -0.81
CA PHE A 601 16.91 -26.98 0.38
C PHE A 601 15.84 -25.92 0.10
N TRP A 602 16.15 -24.93 -0.73
CA TRP A 602 15.22 -23.90 -1.15
C TRP A 602 14.04 -24.49 -1.93
N VAL A 603 14.29 -25.37 -2.90
CA VAL A 603 13.22 -26.07 -3.64
C VAL A 603 12.34 -26.89 -2.69
N LEU A 604 12.92 -27.59 -1.71
CA LEU A 604 12.17 -28.38 -0.73
C LEU A 604 11.36 -27.53 0.26
N SER A 605 11.88 -26.37 0.66
CA SER A 605 11.27 -25.50 1.68
C SER A 605 10.16 -24.61 1.14
N THR A 606 10.29 -24.12 -0.09
CA THR A 606 9.30 -23.25 -0.75
C THR A 606 7.83 -23.71 -0.58
N PRO A 607 7.42 -24.98 -0.84
CA PRO A 607 6.04 -25.42 -0.63
C PRO A 607 5.56 -25.40 0.82
N VAL A 608 6.48 -25.62 1.77
CA VAL A 608 6.14 -25.78 3.18
C VAL A 608 5.93 -24.43 3.85
N VAL A 609 6.70 -23.41 3.45
CA VAL A 609 6.60 -22.08 4.09
C VAL A 609 5.22 -21.46 3.92
N SER A 610 4.68 -21.43 2.70
CA SER A 610 3.33 -20.93 2.46
C SER A 610 2.24 -21.80 3.06
N LEU A 611 2.46 -23.11 3.17
CA LEU A 611 1.51 -24.00 3.83
C LEU A 611 1.38 -23.66 5.32
N VAL A 612 2.51 -23.44 6.01
CA VAL A 612 2.53 -23.03 7.42
C VAL A 612 1.84 -21.66 7.58
N PHE A 613 2.19 -20.69 6.74
CA PHE A 613 1.62 -19.34 6.81
C PHE A 613 0.12 -19.31 6.46
N GLY A 614 -0.30 -20.01 5.41
CA GLY A 614 -1.70 -20.14 5.04
C GLY A 614 -2.53 -20.86 6.12
N SER A 615 -1.97 -21.88 6.76
CA SER A 615 -2.61 -22.56 7.89
C SER A 615 -2.72 -21.64 9.12
N TYR A 616 -1.70 -20.82 9.39
CA TYR A 616 -1.75 -19.80 10.42
C TYR A 616 -2.90 -18.81 10.18
N LEU A 617 -3.02 -18.26 8.96
CA LEU A 617 -4.11 -17.33 8.62
C LEU A 617 -5.48 -17.98 8.78
N TYR A 618 -5.64 -19.23 8.34
CA TYR A 618 -6.88 -20.00 8.50
C TYR A 618 -7.27 -20.18 9.99
N ILE A 619 -6.32 -20.56 10.84
CA ILE A 619 -6.57 -20.75 12.27
C ILE A 619 -6.91 -19.41 12.92
N CYS A 620 -6.13 -18.37 12.61
CA CYS A 620 -6.27 -17.04 13.18
C CYS A 620 -7.61 -16.39 12.87
N ILE A 621 -8.07 -16.47 11.62
CA ILE A 621 -9.34 -15.84 11.24
C ILE A 621 -10.56 -16.58 11.80
N ASN A 622 -10.53 -17.93 11.83
CA ASN A 622 -11.68 -18.72 12.26
C ASN A 622 -11.80 -18.87 13.79
N TRP A 623 -10.70 -19.00 14.53
CA TRP A 623 -10.74 -19.20 15.98
C TRP A 623 -10.49 -17.95 16.80
N PHE A 624 -9.69 -17.01 16.27
CA PHE A 624 -9.31 -15.80 17.00
C PHE A 624 -9.96 -14.54 16.43
N HIS A 625 -10.66 -14.64 15.30
CA HIS A 625 -11.27 -13.52 14.59
C HIS A 625 -10.29 -12.36 14.39
N ILE A 626 -9.07 -12.67 13.96
CA ILE A 626 -8.02 -11.71 13.58
C ILE A 626 -7.63 -11.88 12.11
N HIS A 627 -6.82 -10.96 11.58
CA HIS A 627 -6.33 -11.01 10.20
C HIS A 627 -7.42 -11.00 9.12
N PHE A 628 -8.50 -10.25 9.35
CA PHE A 628 -9.61 -10.20 8.40
C PHE A 628 -9.19 -9.72 7.00
N ASP A 629 -8.22 -8.80 6.94
CA ASP A 629 -7.71 -8.28 5.69
C ASP A 629 -6.66 -9.22 5.07
N GLU A 630 -5.63 -9.63 5.81
CA GLU A 630 -4.56 -10.50 5.27
C GLU A 630 -5.07 -11.88 4.82
N ALA A 631 -6.00 -12.48 5.58
CA ALA A 631 -6.52 -13.81 5.27
C ALA A 631 -7.48 -13.85 4.07
N PHE A 632 -8.06 -12.71 3.66
CA PHE A 632 -8.97 -12.67 2.51
C PHE A 632 -8.36 -11.97 1.29
N SER A 633 -7.57 -10.90 1.50
CA SER A 633 -6.82 -10.23 0.43
C SER A 633 -5.86 -11.19 -0.28
N SER A 634 -5.20 -12.07 0.47
CA SER A 634 -4.29 -13.10 -0.07
C SER A 634 -4.99 -14.14 -0.95
N LEU A 635 -6.31 -14.33 -0.80
CA LEU A 635 -7.12 -15.23 -1.63
C LEU A 635 -7.59 -14.57 -2.94
N ARG A 636 -7.56 -13.23 -3.01
CA ARG A 636 -7.95 -12.42 -4.18
C ARG A 636 -9.34 -12.80 -4.72
N ILE A 637 -10.32 -12.86 -3.81
CA ILE A 637 -11.69 -13.31 -4.12
C ILE A 637 -12.47 -12.17 -4.76
N ALA A 638 -12.62 -12.21 -6.09
CA ALA A 638 -13.39 -11.23 -6.86
C ALA A 638 -14.91 -11.52 -6.90
N ASN A 639 -15.37 -12.57 -6.21
CA ASN A 639 -16.77 -12.99 -6.13
C ASN A 639 -17.55 -12.17 -5.07
N TYR A 640 -18.85 -12.46 -4.90
CA TYR A 640 -19.73 -11.83 -3.90
C TYR A 640 -19.86 -10.31 -4.07
N LYS A 641 -20.38 -9.87 -5.21
CA LYS A 641 -20.64 -8.44 -5.47
C LYS A 641 -22.07 -8.07 -5.14
N ALA A 642 -22.28 -6.85 -4.67
CA ALA A 642 -23.59 -6.38 -4.30
C ALA A 642 -23.71 -4.86 -4.48
N PHE A 643 -24.94 -4.39 -4.65
CA PHE A 643 -25.29 -2.98 -4.63
C PHE A 643 -26.64 -2.78 -3.95
N THR A 644 -26.80 -1.66 -3.24
CA THR A 644 -28.03 -1.31 -2.54
C THR A 644 -28.79 -0.25 -3.33
N ARG A 645 -30.08 -0.47 -3.53
CA ARG A 645 -31.01 0.43 -4.19
C ARG A 645 -32.02 0.96 -3.20
N PHE A 646 -32.20 2.27 -3.23
CA PHE A 646 -33.16 3.00 -2.42
C PHE A 646 -34.38 3.43 -3.25
N HIS A 647 -35.57 3.26 -2.69
CA HIS A 647 -36.83 3.67 -3.30
C HIS A 647 -37.71 4.37 -2.27
N ILE A 648 -37.93 5.67 -2.45
CA ILE A 648 -38.86 6.43 -1.61
C ILE A 648 -40.27 6.20 -2.15
N LYS A 649 -41.11 5.52 -1.36
CA LYS A 649 -42.51 5.23 -1.69
C LYS A 649 -43.35 6.51 -1.70
N LYS A 650 -44.55 6.44 -2.30
CA LYS A 650 -45.52 7.55 -2.32
C LYS A 650 -45.94 7.99 -0.92
N ASN A 651 -45.97 7.07 0.05
CA ASN A 651 -46.26 7.36 1.46
C ASN A 651 -45.08 8.01 2.21
N GLY A 652 -43.90 8.10 1.59
CA GLY A 652 -42.69 8.68 2.18
C GLY A 652 -41.75 7.66 2.82
N ASP A 653 -42.12 6.39 2.95
CA ASP A 653 -41.23 5.37 3.50
C ASP A 653 -40.06 5.07 2.54
N LEU A 654 -38.91 4.76 3.11
CA LEU A 654 -37.74 4.35 2.33
C LEU A 654 -37.68 2.83 2.24
N GLU A 655 -37.93 2.31 1.06
CA GLU A 655 -37.74 0.90 0.75
C GLU A 655 -36.32 0.65 0.23
N VAL A 656 -35.66 -0.35 0.82
CA VAL A 656 -34.25 -0.65 0.57
C VAL A 656 -34.14 -2.08 0.04
N PHE A 657 -33.48 -2.24 -1.09
CA PHE A 657 -33.17 -3.53 -1.70
C PHE A 657 -31.67 -3.69 -1.86
N THR A 658 -31.11 -4.81 -1.42
CA THR A 658 -29.72 -5.16 -1.74
C THR A 658 -29.71 -6.31 -2.73
N PHE A 659 -29.13 -6.07 -3.91
CA PHE A 659 -28.97 -7.04 -4.97
C PHE A 659 -27.54 -7.57 -4.93
N ALA A 660 -27.37 -8.88 -5.07
CA ALA A 660 -26.06 -9.50 -5.06
C ALA A 660 -25.87 -10.58 -6.12
N VAL A 661 -24.61 -10.83 -6.46
CA VAL A 661 -24.13 -11.82 -7.42
C VAL A 661 -22.98 -12.60 -6.79
N ASP A 662 -23.20 -13.90 -6.59
CA ASP A 662 -22.24 -14.77 -5.89
C ASP A 662 -20.98 -15.01 -6.72
N LYS A 663 -21.11 -15.20 -8.04
CA LYS A 663 -19.98 -15.47 -8.95
C LYS A 663 -19.93 -14.41 -10.04
N VAL A 664 -18.79 -13.73 -10.15
CA VAL A 664 -18.59 -12.69 -11.16
C VAL A 664 -17.84 -13.28 -12.37
N PRO A 665 -18.28 -12.98 -13.60
CA PRO A 665 -17.54 -13.34 -14.81
C PRO A 665 -16.14 -12.72 -14.80
N LYS A 666 -15.15 -13.51 -15.24
CA LYS A 666 -13.77 -13.03 -15.41
C LYS A 666 -13.54 -12.44 -16.79
N ASP A 667 -14.22 -13.01 -17.79
CA ASP A 667 -14.09 -12.64 -19.19
C ASP A 667 -15.39 -11.96 -19.62
N TRP A 668 -15.26 -10.76 -20.16
CA TRP A 668 -16.35 -9.94 -20.64
C TRP A 668 -16.24 -9.74 -22.14
N MET A 669 -17.37 -9.77 -22.84
CA MET A 669 -17.44 -9.44 -24.26
C MET A 669 -18.47 -8.34 -24.49
N LEU A 670 -18.29 -7.60 -25.58
CA LEU A 670 -19.28 -6.62 -26.02
C LEU A 670 -20.58 -7.36 -26.33
N ASP A 671 -21.70 -6.88 -25.79
CA ASP A 671 -23.00 -7.45 -26.10
C ASP A 671 -23.39 -7.08 -27.54
N PRO A 672 -23.54 -8.05 -28.47
CA PRO A 672 -23.89 -7.76 -29.85
C PRO A 672 -25.23 -7.02 -29.97
N ASP A 673 -26.19 -7.37 -29.11
CA ASP A 673 -27.53 -6.76 -29.13
C ASP A 673 -27.48 -5.28 -28.70
N TRP A 674 -26.60 -4.94 -27.75
CA TRP A 674 -26.33 -3.56 -27.37
C TRP A 674 -25.64 -2.77 -28.48
N ASP A 675 -24.76 -3.41 -29.26
CA ASP A 675 -24.03 -2.71 -30.30
C ASP A 675 -24.87 -2.49 -31.57
N MET A 676 -25.75 -3.45 -31.89
CA MET A 676 -26.70 -3.38 -33.00
C MET A 676 -27.89 -2.45 -32.71
N GLU A 677 -28.22 -2.18 -31.44
CA GLU A 677 -29.31 -1.26 -31.10
C GLU A 677 -28.96 0.19 -31.53
N PRO A 678 -29.85 0.87 -32.29
CA PRO A 678 -29.65 2.26 -32.69
C PRO A 678 -29.44 3.18 -31.49
N LYS A 679 -28.36 3.96 -31.50
CA LYS A 679 -27.97 4.86 -30.40
C LYS A 679 -28.52 6.26 -30.69
N GLU A 680 -29.73 6.54 -30.22
CA GLU A 680 -30.29 7.89 -30.29
C GLU A 680 -29.46 8.87 -29.41
N PRO A 681 -29.22 10.11 -29.89
CA PRO A 681 -28.52 11.12 -29.10
C PRO A 681 -29.23 11.32 -27.74
N PHE A 682 -28.45 11.31 -26.66
CA PHE A 682 -28.94 11.55 -25.30
C PHE A 682 -29.86 10.47 -24.69
N GLN A 683 -30.01 9.30 -25.32
CA GLN A 683 -30.71 8.18 -24.70
C GLN A 683 -29.89 7.58 -23.54
N MET A 684 -30.49 7.50 -22.36
CA MET A 684 -29.85 6.91 -21.18
C MET A 684 -29.79 5.40 -21.29
N SER A 685 -28.69 4.77 -20.86
CA SER A 685 -28.52 3.31 -21.00
C SER A 685 -29.67 2.49 -20.41
N TYR A 686 -30.26 2.91 -19.29
CA TYR A 686 -31.34 2.18 -18.62
C TYR A 686 -32.70 2.21 -19.35
N THR A 687 -32.89 3.08 -20.33
CA THR A 687 -34.13 3.14 -21.14
C THR A 687 -34.03 2.35 -22.43
N ARG A 688 -32.88 1.74 -22.68
CA ARG A 688 -32.61 0.92 -23.86
C ARG A 688 -33.18 -0.49 -23.70
N LYS A 689 -33.45 -1.16 -24.83
CA LYS A 689 -33.89 -2.55 -24.81
C LYS A 689 -32.77 -3.46 -24.30
N PHE A 690 -31.53 -3.15 -24.67
CA PHE A 690 -30.32 -3.80 -24.18
C PHE A 690 -29.50 -2.76 -23.42
N PRO A 691 -29.69 -2.63 -22.09
CA PRO A 691 -29.06 -1.56 -21.32
C PRO A 691 -27.58 -1.81 -21.01
N SER A 692 -27.14 -3.08 -20.99
CA SER A 692 -25.77 -3.46 -20.66
C SER A 692 -24.89 -3.45 -21.91
N LYS A 693 -23.77 -2.72 -21.85
CA LYS A 693 -22.74 -2.76 -22.90
C LYS A 693 -21.98 -4.08 -22.92
N TRP A 694 -21.87 -4.72 -21.76
CA TRP A 694 -21.03 -5.90 -21.56
C TRP A 694 -21.88 -7.08 -21.12
N ARG A 695 -21.55 -8.25 -21.65
CA ARG A 695 -22.11 -9.53 -21.20
C ARG A 695 -20.98 -10.50 -20.85
N ALA A 696 -21.31 -11.51 -20.04
CA ALA A 696 -20.35 -12.56 -19.73
C ALA A 696 -19.92 -13.28 -21.02
N ALA A 697 -18.60 -13.41 -21.24
CA ALA A 697 -18.09 -14.14 -22.39
C ALA A 697 -18.21 -15.66 -22.21
N SER A 698 -18.17 -16.11 -20.96
CA SER A 698 -18.39 -17.50 -20.56
C SER A 698 -19.13 -17.56 -19.22
N GLY A 699 -19.93 -18.61 -19.01
CA GLY A 699 -20.74 -18.79 -17.80
C GLY A 699 -22.07 -18.04 -17.81
N SER A 700 -22.70 -17.96 -16.62
CA SER A 700 -23.98 -17.25 -16.45
C SER A 700 -23.75 -15.74 -16.45
N ASP A 701 -24.57 -15.02 -17.22
CA ASP A 701 -24.58 -13.56 -17.15
C ASP A 701 -25.04 -13.09 -15.75
N PRO A 702 -24.38 -12.08 -15.14
CA PRO A 702 -24.80 -11.50 -13.88
C PRO A 702 -26.25 -11.04 -13.86
N THR A 703 -26.83 -10.62 -14.99
CA THR A 703 -28.25 -10.23 -15.05
C THR A 703 -29.20 -11.37 -14.74
N ASN A 704 -28.78 -12.61 -14.97
CA ASN A 704 -29.58 -13.81 -14.69
C ASN A 704 -29.27 -14.42 -13.32
N ALA A 705 -28.10 -14.10 -12.75
CA ALA A 705 -27.65 -14.61 -11.46
C ALA A 705 -27.94 -13.67 -10.29
N VAL A 706 -28.30 -12.41 -10.57
CA VAL A 706 -28.58 -11.40 -9.54
C VAL A 706 -29.81 -11.79 -8.73
N ARG A 707 -29.69 -11.69 -7.41
CA ARG A 707 -30.78 -11.95 -6.46
C ARG A 707 -30.86 -10.90 -5.38
N ILE A 708 -32.04 -10.69 -4.82
CA ILE A 708 -32.21 -9.85 -3.64
C ILE A 708 -31.72 -10.65 -2.44
N VAL A 709 -30.70 -10.13 -1.76
CA VAL A 709 -30.18 -10.72 -0.51
C VAL A 709 -30.83 -10.11 0.71
N ASP A 710 -31.29 -8.87 0.63
CA ASP A 710 -31.96 -8.19 1.74
C ASP A 710 -33.00 -7.21 1.22
N HIS A 711 -34.12 -7.12 1.94
CA HIS A 711 -35.21 -6.20 1.67
C HIS A 711 -35.81 -5.74 2.99
N PHE A 712 -35.89 -4.43 3.17
CA PHE A 712 -36.53 -3.84 4.35
C PHE A 712 -37.09 -2.45 4.04
N VAL A 713 -37.97 -1.98 4.92
CA VAL A 713 -38.60 -0.67 4.81
C VAL A 713 -38.27 0.12 6.07
N ILE A 714 -37.81 1.35 5.89
CA ILE A 714 -37.60 2.32 6.95
C ILE A 714 -38.79 3.29 6.93
N PRO A 715 -39.63 3.30 7.98
CA PRO A 715 -40.77 4.19 8.02
C PRO A 715 -40.33 5.64 8.15
N ARG A 716 -41.07 6.55 7.51
CA ARG A 716 -40.87 7.98 7.72
C ARG A 716 -41.29 8.38 9.15
N THR A 717 -40.58 9.34 9.75
CA THR A 717 -41.03 9.97 11.00
C THR A 717 -42.37 10.71 10.74
N PRO A 718 -43.45 10.39 11.47
CA PRO A 718 -44.72 11.12 11.35
C PRO A 718 -44.56 12.60 11.73
N PRO A 719 -45.34 13.52 11.15
CA PRO A 719 -45.31 14.93 11.53
C PRO A 719 -45.64 15.17 13.02
N ASP A 720 -46.46 14.30 13.62
CA ASP A 720 -47.05 14.50 14.95
C ASP A 720 -46.39 13.66 16.07
N SER A 721 -45.25 13.02 15.81
CA SER A 721 -44.54 12.31 16.89
C SER A 721 -43.86 13.33 17.82
N PRO A 722 -44.22 13.44 19.10
CA PRO A 722 -43.59 14.37 20.01
C PRO A 722 -42.10 14.02 20.12
N THR A 723 -41.25 14.99 19.78
CA THR A 723 -39.81 14.93 20.07
C THR A 723 -39.64 14.78 21.59
N SER A 724 -39.27 13.59 22.04
CA SER A 724 -38.81 13.35 23.40
C SER A 724 -37.50 14.10 23.62
N GLY A 725 -37.56 15.38 23.99
CA GLY A 725 -36.34 16.19 24.11
C GLY A 725 -36.50 17.65 24.53
N SER A 726 -37.66 18.09 25.02
CA SER A 726 -37.77 19.37 25.74
C SER A 726 -37.91 19.12 27.24
N ALA A 727 -36.81 18.77 27.89
CA ALA A 727 -36.63 19.03 29.31
C ALA A 727 -35.66 20.20 29.44
N SER A 728 -36.15 21.24 30.12
CA SER A 728 -35.57 22.53 30.49
C SER A 728 -34.07 22.59 30.68
#